data_AF-A0A4P2Q812-F1
#
_entry.id   AF-A0A4P2Q812-F1
#
_cell.length_a   1.000
_cell.length_b   1.000
_cell.length_c   1.000
_cell.angle_alpha   90.00
_cell.angle_beta   90.00
_cell.angle_gamma   90.00
#
_symmetry.space_group_name_H-M   'P 1'
#
loop_
_entity.id
_entity.type
_entity.pdbx_description
1 polymer ?
#
loop_
_entity_poly.entity_id
_entity_poly.type
_entity_poly.pdbx_seq_one_letter_code
_entity_poly.pdbx_strand_id
1 'polypeptide(L)'
;MSGAAGEGGAPALELWGGVECTVNRVGDTYHDQVERSGHAQRLDDLERFAELGIRAIRYPVLWERAAQGGPARFAWADARLSRLRELGLRPIVGLVHHGSGPPSTSLVDPGFAAGLARFARAVAERYPWVEHYTPVNEPLTTARFSGMYGHWYPHGRDGRTFVRALLSQCRAVAASMRAIREVNPRARLVQTEDLGKTFSTPRLAYQAEHEDHRRWLSLDLLMGRVDRDHPLYPRLLEWGASPGELEAFVESPCPPDILGINHYITSDRFIDERVERYPAWARGGNERHAYADVEAVRVVAEGIGGHLARLLEVWERYRRPVAITEVHLGGPREEQLRWLLEAFDAAAAARAAGADVRAVTVWAMLGSFDWDCLVVRERGHYEAGVFDVRGSGPRPTALAALVRALARGEPFEHPVLPSPGWWRRPERLLYPAVRVGEPAVRVGEPAVRVGEREAGAGAGAREGAIHGTSAGGGAAGGAGRPPLLIAGASGALGRAFARLCAERGLPHRLLGRGEMDIADPASVERALAHHAPWAVINTAGYTRVDDAERDPRRCERENAVGPAVLAAACRARGVRLVTFSSDLVFDGAQRTPYVETDPARPLSAYGRSKATAERRVTEVLPSALVVRTAAFFGPWDERNFVAAALRALRDGRPFSAAEDLIVTPTYTPDLVNAALDLLIDGESGIWHLTNRDAVTWAELAARSAAQVRVDARRLVRCPSSALPFVAPRPRYSALGSRRGILLPALEDALARYLAGWEGDAARREPA
;
A
#
# COMPACT_ATOMS: atom_id res chain seq x y z
N MET A 1 41.70 -1.53 -31.61
CA MET A 1 42.38 -2.67 -30.96
C MET A 1 41.35 -3.43 -30.14
N SER A 2 41.25 -4.73 -30.38
CA SER A 2 40.30 -5.69 -29.83
C SER A 2 40.42 -5.84 -28.32
N GLY A 3 39.31 -5.66 -27.60
CA GLY A 3 39.17 -6.01 -26.19
C GLY A 3 38.06 -7.05 -26.03
N ALA A 4 38.49 -8.27 -25.70
CA ALA A 4 37.77 -9.50 -25.36
C ALA A 4 36.24 -9.39 -25.10
N ALA A 5 35.49 -10.20 -25.86
CA ALA A 5 34.16 -10.66 -25.48
C ALA A 5 34.27 -11.46 -24.16
N GLY A 6 33.79 -10.85 -23.08
CA GLY A 6 33.62 -11.51 -21.79
C GLY A 6 32.50 -12.54 -21.84
N GLU A 7 32.73 -13.66 -21.17
CA GLU A 7 31.90 -14.86 -21.10
C GLU A 7 30.44 -14.55 -20.73
N GLY A 8 29.52 -15.15 -21.50
CA GLY A 8 28.08 -14.88 -21.48
C GLY A 8 27.34 -15.44 -20.27
N GLY A 9 27.52 -14.82 -19.10
CA GLY A 9 26.57 -14.94 -18.00
C GLY A 9 25.26 -14.23 -18.30
N ALA A 10 24.12 -14.80 -17.90
CA ALA A 10 22.83 -14.11 -17.99
C ALA A 10 22.91 -12.80 -17.17
N PRO A 11 22.40 -11.67 -17.70
CA PRO A 11 22.47 -10.38 -17.00
C PRO A 11 21.84 -10.48 -15.61
N ALA A 12 22.37 -9.73 -14.64
CA ALA A 12 21.84 -9.71 -13.27
C ALA A 12 20.36 -9.27 -13.25
N LEU A 13 19.60 -9.73 -12.24
CA LEU A 13 18.22 -9.29 -12.04
C LEU A 13 18.27 -7.82 -11.63
N GLU A 14 17.71 -6.94 -12.46
CA GLU A 14 17.71 -5.52 -12.19
C GLU A 14 16.58 -5.11 -11.23
N LEU A 15 16.82 -4.04 -10.48
CA LEU A 15 15.78 -3.32 -9.77
C LEU A 15 15.46 -2.01 -10.52
N TRP A 16 14.19 -1.86 -10.88
CA TRP A 16 13.67 -0.66 -11.52
C TRP A 16 12.83 0.14 -10.53
N GLY A 17 12.73 1.45 -10.74
CA GLY A 17 11.72 2.28 -10.08
C GLY A 17 10.51 2.52 -10.96
N GLY A 18 9.35 2.80 -10.37
CA GLY A 18 8.18 3.25 -11.09
C GLY A 18 7.47 4.39 -10.37
N VAL A 19 7.21 5.48 -11.08
CA VAL A 19 6.36 6.58 -10.57
C VAL A 19 4.92 6.28 -10.96
N GLU A 20 4.01 6.33 -10.00
CA GLU A 20 2.58 6.37 -10.30
C GLU A 20 2.27 7.68 -11.04
N CYS A 21 1.81 7.55 -12.28
CA CYS A 21 1.62 8.67 -13.20
C CYS A 21 0.30 8.61 -13.95
N THR A 22 -0.68 7.86 -13.45
CA THR A 22 -2.00 7.76 -14.05
C THR A 22 -2.62 9.14 -14.25
N VAL A 23 -3.12 9.36 -15.47
CA VAL A 23 -3.94 10.51 -15.85
C VAL A 23 -5.28 9.97 -16.32
N ASN A 24 -6.14 9.66 -15.36
CA ASN A 24 -7.45 9.09 -15.61
C ASN A 24 -8.49 10.19 -15.88
N ARG A 25 -9.47 9.94 -16.75
CA ARG A 25 -10.60 10.82 -17.01
C ARG A 25 -11.91 10.17 -16.54
N VAL A 26 -12.65 10.88 -15.70
CA VAL A 26 -13.99 10.48 -15.20
C VAL A 26 -14.97 11.62 -15.47
N GLY A 27 -15.93 11.37 -16.37
CA GLY A 27 -16.71 12.44 -17.00
C GLY A 27 -15.78 13.42 -17.70
N ASP A 28 -15.81 14.68 -17.29
CA ASP A 28 -14.92 15.74 -17.79
C ASP A 28 -13.77 16.09 -16.84
N THR A 29 -13.65 15.36 -15.72
CA THR A 29 -12.59 15.59 -14.74
C THR A 29 -11.38 14.70 -15.03
N TYR A 30 -10.19 15.29 -15.01
CA TYR A 30 -8.92 14.56 -15.08
C TYR A 30 -8.32 14.44 -13.69
N HIS A 31 -7.89 13.23 -13.33
CA HIS A 31 -7.18 12.93 -12.10
C HIS A 31 -5.73 12.63 -12.43
N ASP A 32 -4.81 13.49 -11.98
CA ASP A 32 -3.39 13.42 -12.33
C ASP A 32 -2.51 13.10 -11.11
N GLN A 33 -1.97 11.89 -11.07
CA GLN A 33 -1.16 11.44 -9.94
C GLN A 33 0.20 12.16 -9.80
N VAL A 34 0.74 12.69 -10.90
CA VAL A 34 2.02 13.43 -10.87
C VAL A 34 1.82 14.80 -10.21
N GLU A 35 0.66 15.44 -10.39
CA GLU A 35 0.28 16.63 -9.62
C GLU A 35 0.00 16.28 -8.15
N ARG A 36 -0.77 15.22 -7.88
CA ARG A 36 -1.21 14.88 -6.52
C ARG A 36 -0.08 14.48 -5.59
N SER A 37 0.92 13.77 -6.11
CA SER A 37 2.15 13.47 -5.37
C SER A 37 3.03 14.70 -5.18
N GLY A 38 2.78 15.80 -5.92
CA GLY A 38 3.62 16.99 -6.00
C GLY A 38 4.92 16.80 -6.81
N HIS A 39 5.07 15.67 -7.50
CA HIS A 39 6.23 15.39 -8.33
C HIS A 39 6.32 16.33 -9.54
N ALA A 40 5.18 16.86 -9.99
CA ALA A 40 5.12 17.87 -11.04
C ALA A 40 6.01 19.09 -10.75
N GLN A 41 6.18 19.47 -9.47
CA GLN A 41 6.96 20.63 -9.04
C GLN A 41 8.34 20.29 -8.46
N ARG A 42 8.57 19.03 -8.05
CA ARG A 42 9.81 18.59 -7.39
C ARG A 42 10.73 17.80 -8.32
N LEU A 43 11.69 18.50 -8.92
CA LEU A 43 12.73 17.84 -9.74
C LEU A 43 13.71 17.02 -8.89
N ASP A 44 13.96 17.43 -7.64
CA ASP A 44 14.88 16.80 -6.70
C ASP A 44 14.47 15.39 -6.25
N ASP A 45 13.23 14.99 -6.55
CA ASP A 45 12.76 13.62 -6.37
C ASP A 45 13.63 12.62 -7.19
N LEU A 46 14.17 13.04 -8.34
CA LEU A 46 14.99 12.17 -9.21
C LEU A 46 16.32 11.77 -8.56
N GLU A 47 16.95 12.68 -7.84
CA GLU A 47 18.15 12.43 -7.03
C GLU A 47 17.85 11.41 -5.95
N ARG A 48 16.71 11.56 -5.26
CA ARG A 48 16.27 10.59 -4.23
C ARG A 48 16.09 9.21 -4.83
N PHE A 49 15.54 9.11 -6.04
CA PHE A 49 15.38 7.84 -6.73
C PHE A 49 16.74 7.24 -7.11
N ALA A 50 17.67 8.05 -7.63
CA ALA A 50 19.01 7.60 -8.00
C ALA A 50 19.81 7.09 -6.78
N GLU A 51 19.68 7.74 -5.62
CA GLU A 51 20.31 7.33 -4.35
C GLU A 51 19.84 5.96 -3.83
N LEU A 52 18.74 5.42 -4.36
CA LEU A 52 18.31 4.05 -4.06
C LEU A 52 19.17 2.99 -4.76
N GLY A 53 19.92 3.36 -5.80
CA GLY A 53 20.75 2.44 -6.58
C GLY A 53 20.03 1.70 -7.71
N ILE A 54 18.77 2.07 -8.02
CA ILE A 54 18.03 1.51 -9.16
C ILE A 54 18.74 1.81 -10.49
N ARG A 55 18.55 0.95 -11.50
CA ARG A 55 19.22 1.07 -12.81
C ARG A 55 18.36 1.71 -13.88
N ALA A 56 17.05 1.54 -13.78
CA ALA A 56 16.09 2.10 -14.70
C ALA A 56 14.85 2.58 -13.93
N ILE A 57 14.07 3.45 -14.57
CA ILE A 57 12.85 3.98 -14.01
C ILE A 57 11.76 4.07 -15.08
N ARG A 58 10.58 3.49 -14.79
CA ARG A 58 9.36 3.72 -15.57
C ARG A 58 8.90 5.14 -15.30
N TYR A 59 8.97 5.97 -16.34
CA TYR A 59 8.84 7.43 -16.20
C TYR A 59 7.90 8.04 -17.25
N PRO A 60 7.00 8.96 -16.85
CA PRO A 60 6.00 9.53 -17.75
C PRO A 60 6.57 10.55 -18.75
N VAL A 61 6.11 10.47 -20.00
CA VAL A 61 6.04 11.57 -20.97
C VAL A 61 4.64 11.53 -21.57
N LEU A 62 3.64 11.88 -20.75
CA LEU A 62 2.23 11.57 -21.04
C LEU A 62 1.62 12.51 -22.07
N TRP A 63 0.86 11.92 -22.99
CA TRP A 63 0.18 12.65 -24.06
C TRP A 63 -0.85 13.64 -23.51
N GLU A 64 -1.63 13.22 -22.51
CA GLU A 64 -2.65 14.00 -21.80
C GLU A 64 -2.08 15.27 -21.18
N ARG A 65 -0.87 15.20 -20.62
CA ARG A 65 -0.19 16.35 -20.00
C ARG A 65 0.49 17.24 -21.03
N ALA A 66 1.11 16.65 -22.05
CA ALA A 66 1.90 17.39 -23.02
C ALA A 66 1.02 18.16 -24.03
N ALA A 67 -0.16 17.66 -24.39
CA ALA A 67 -0.97 18.16 -25.50
C ALA A 67 -2.38 18.62 -25.08
N GLN A 68 -2.50 19.42 -24.02
CA GLN A 68 -3.78 19.96 -23.53
C GLN A 68 -4.36 21.04 -24.47
N GLY A 69 -4.98 20.63 -25.56
CA GLY A 69 -5.69 21.53 -26.50
C GLY A 69 -4.80 22.24 -27.53
N GLY A 70 -3.58 21.74 -27.76
CA GLY A 70 -2.64 22.30 -28.73
C GLY A 70 -1.43 21.39 -28.98
N PRO A 71 -0.38 21.90 -29.67
CA PRO A 71 0.86 21.15 -29.90
C PRO A 71 1.51 20.69 -28.59
N ALA A 72 2.20 19.56 -28.63
CA ALA A 72 2.87 18.98 -27.47
C ALA A 72 3.92 19.93 -26.88
N ARG A 73 3.88 20.15 -25.56
CA ARG A 73 4.85 20.96 -24.81
C ARG A 73 5.78 20.05 -24.02
N PHE A 74 7.08 20.17 -24.27
CA PHE A 74 8.09 19.27 -23.70
C PHE A 74 8.89 19.85 -22.53
N ALA A 75 8.73 21.13 -22.17
CA ALA A 75 9.56 21.77 -21.15
C ALA A 75 9.66 20.99 -19.82
N TRP A 76 8.54 20.38 -19.38
CA TRP A 76 8.54 19.51 -18.21
C TRP A 76 9.41 18.26 -18.46
N ALA A 77 9.12 17.50 -19.52
CA ALA A 77 9.86 16.29 -19.86
C ALA A 77 11.35 16.54 -20.17
N ASP A 78 11.68 17.67 -20.81
CA ASP A 78 13.05 18.09 -21.13
C ASP A 78 13.89 18.16 -19.87
N ALA A 79 13.38 18.83 -18.83
CA ALA A 79 14.08 18.94 -17.54
C ALA A 79 14.26 17.57 -16.87
N ARG A 80 13.23 16.72 -16.86
CA ARG A 80 13.26 15.44 -16.16
C ARG A 80 14.11 14.39 -16.86
N LEU A 81 13.95 14.21 -18.17
CA LEU A 81 14.73 13.23 -18.93
C LEU A 81 16.21 13.62 -19.02
N SER A 82 16.52 14.92 -19.13
CA SER A 82 17.90 15.40 -19.04
C SER A 82 18.50 15.06 -17.68
N ARG A 83 17.75 15.31 -16.60
CA ARG A 83 18.23 15.02 -15.24
C ARG A 83 18.40 13.52 -14.98
N LEU A 84 17.47 12.67 -15.44
CA LEU A 84 17.62 11.21 -15.37
C LEU A 84 18.89 10.73 -16.09
N ARG A 85 19.18 11.30 -17.27
CA ARG A 85 20.39 10.98 -18.04
C ARG A 85 21.67 11.39 -17.31
N GLU A 86 21.70 12.58 -16.69
CA GLU A 86 22.82 13.04 -15.86
C GLU A 86 23.04 12.12 -14.65
N LEU A 87 21.96 11.64 -14.03
CA LEU A 87 21.99 10.70 -12.90
C LEU A 87 22.31 9.26 -13.31
N GLY A 88 22.45 8.98 -14.61
CA GLY A 88 22.69 7.62 -15.12
C GLY A 88 21.49 6.68 -14.96
N LEU A 89 20.29 7.21 -14.73
CA LEU A 89 19.04 6.44 -14.65
C LEU A 89 18.44 6.25 -16.04
N ARG A 90 18.31 5.00 -16.47
CA ARG A 90 17.70 4.67 -17.77
C ARG A 90 16.17 4.84 -17.72
N PRO A 91 15.57 5.77 -18.49
CA PRO A 91 14.12 5.88 -18.52
C PRO A 91 13.50 4.76 -19.37
N ILE A 92 12.38 4.22 -18.89
CA ILE A 92 11.40 3.45 -19.66
C ILE A 92 10.21 4.39 -19.83
N VAL A 93 10.09 5.00 -21.02
CA VAL A 93 9.18 6.12 -21.24
C VAL A 93 7.75 5.64 -21.48
N GLY A 94 6.83 6.04 -20.60
CA GLY A 94 5.39 5.82 -20.74
C GLY A 94 4.69 6.98 -21.45
N LEU A 95 3.84 6.70 -22.45
CA LEU A 95 3.15 7.76 -23.22
C LEU A 95 1.68 7.95 -22.84
N VAL A 96 1.01 6.88 -22.38
CA VAL A 96 -0.35 6.90 -21.80
C VAL A 96 -0.39 5.90 -20.65
N HIS A 97 -0.91 6.30 -19.50
CA HIS A 97 -1.04 5.45 -18.31
C HIS A 97 -2.48 5.53 -17.78
N HIS A 98 -3.31 4.53 -18.12
CA HIS A 98 -4.75 4.46 -17.84
C HIS A 98 -5.56 5.70 -18.31
N GLY A 99 -4.99 6.50 -19.20
CA GLY A 99 -5.63 7.70 -19.76
C GLY A 99 -6.32 7.42 -21.08
N SER A 100 -7.18 8.36 -21.48
CA SER A 100 -7.93 8.32 -22.74
C SER A 100 -7.39 9.29 -23.80
N GLY A 101 -6.14 9.76 -23.65
CA GLY A 101 -5.57 10.84 -24.44
C GLY A 101 -6.11 12.23 -24.06
N PRO A 102 -5.62 13.30 -24.71
CA PRO A 102 -6.07 14.66 -24.49
C PRO A 102 -7.59 14.85 -24.70
N PRO A 103 -8.19 15.96 -24.22
CA PRO A 103 -9.65 16.19 -24.29
C PRO A 103 -10.28 16.06 -25.69
N SER A 104 -9.49 16.22 -26.76
CA SER A 104 -9.93 16.14 -28.15
C SER A 104 -10.06 14.71 -28.69
N THR A 105 -9.76 13.67 -27.92
CA THR A 105 -9.84 12.28 -28.36
C THR A 105 -10.42 11.36 -27.27
N SER A 106 -10.53 10.07 -27.59
CA SER A 106 -11.06 9.02 -26.73
C SER A 106 -10.46 7.68 -27.12
N LEU A 107 -10.51 6.69 -26.23
CA LEU A 107 -10.07 5.32 -26.53
C LEU A 107 -10.86 4.68 -27.70
N VAL A 108 -12.06 5.18 -27.99
CA VAL A 108 -12.89 4.68 -29.10
C VAL A 108 -12.87 5.58 -30.34
N ASP A 109 -12.10 6.66 -30.31
CA ASP A 109 -11.91 7.54 -31.46
C ASP A 109 -11.00 6.85 -32.50
N PRO A 110 -11.43 6.72 -33.77
CA PRO A 110 -10.58 6.18 -34.84
C PRO A 110 -9.22 6.89 -34.98
N GLY A 111 -9.15 8.17 -34.60
CA GLY A 111 -7.95 8.99 -34.62
C GLY A 111 -6.96 8.72 -33.48
N PHE A 112 -7.33 7.97 -32.44
CA PHE A 112 -6.52 7.77 -31.24
C PHE A 112 -5.14 7.19 -31.56
N ALA A 113 -5.09 6.08 -32.31
CA ALA A 113 -3.83 5.40 -32.63
C ALA A 113 -2.89 6.27 -33.47
N ALA A 114 -3.42 6.98 -34.47
CA ALA A 114 -2.64 7.89 -35.30
C ALA A 114 -2.17 9.12 -34.51
N GLY A 115 -3.01 9.63 -33.61
CA GLY A 115 -2.68 10.74 -32.70
C GLY A 115 -1.53 10.38 -31.77
N LEU A 116 -1.63 9.23 -31.09
CA LEU A 116 -0.57 8.76 -30.20
C LEU A 116 0.73 8.48 -30.97
N ALA A 117 0.65 7.89 -32.17
CA ALA A 117 1.84 7.64 -32.99
C ALA A 117 2.57 8.93 -33.41
N ARG A 118 1.82 10.01 -33.74
CA ARG A 118 2.43 11.33 -34.00
C ARG A 118 3.10 11.89 -32.75
N PHE A 119 2.46 11.77 -31.60
CA PHE A 119 3.06 12.20 -30.32
C PHE A 119 4.31 11.37 -29.99
N ALA A 120 4.26 10.05 -30.15
CA ALA A 120 5.37 9.14 -29.95
C ALA A 120 6.58 9.47 -30.86
N ARG A 121 6.33 9.80 -32.13
CA ARG A 121 7.36 10.27 -33.06
C ARG A 121 8.02 11.54 -32.53
N ALA A 122 7.23 12.54 -32.12
CA ALA A 122 7.76 13.79 -31.59
C ALA A 122 8.60 13.58 -30.31
N VAL A 123 8.19 12.65 -29.44
CA VAL A 123 8.98 12.23 -28.28
C VAL A 123 10.31 11.59 -28.72
N ALA A 124 10.29 10.68 -29.69
CA ALA A 124 11.51 10.03 -30.19
C ALA A 124 12.46 11.00 -30.90
N GLU A 125 11.95 11.94 -31.70
CA GLU A 125 12.74 13.00 -32.35
C GLU A 125 13.38 13.93 -31.32
N ARG A 126 12.67 14.23 -30.22
CA ARG A 126 13.18 15.06 -29.13
C ARG A 126 14.22 14.32 -28.27
N TYR A 127 14.01 13.04 -28.02
CA TYR A 127 14.86 12.20 -27.16
C TYR A 127 15.35 10.94 -27.89
N PRO A 128 16.17 11.07 -28.96
CA PRO A 128 16.56 9.94 -29.82
C PRO A 128 17.45 8.91 -29.12
N TRP A 129 17.92 9.22 -27.90
CA TRP A 129 18.72 8.35 -27.05
C TRP A 129 17.89 7.44 -26.14
N VAL A 130 16.58 7.67 -26.01
CA VAL A 130 15.71 6.78 -25.23
C VAL A 130 15.48 5.49 -26.01
N GLU A 131 15.72 4.36 -25.36
CA GLU A 131 15.63 3.04 -26.00
C GLU A 131 14.46 2.19 -25.47
N HIS A 132 13.83 2.52 -24.34
CA HIS A 132 12.76 1.70 -23.78
C HIS A 132 11.46 2.49 -23.66
N TYR A 133 10.37 1.92 -24.16
CA TYR A 133 9.06 2.57 -24.20
C TYR A 133 7.94 1.63 -23.75
N THR A 134 6.95 2.21 -23.08
CA THR A 134 5.63 1.63 -22.83
C THR A 134 4.58 2.60 -23.40
N PRO A 135 4.25 2.53 -24.70
CA PRO A 135 3.33 3.50 -25.30
C PRO A 135 1.97 3.58 -24.60
N VAL A 136 1.42 2.43 -24.20
CA VAL A 136 0.17 2.34 -23.44
C VAL A 136 0.36 1.33 -22.30
N ASN A 137 0.12 1.77 -21.06
CA ASN A 137 0.09 0.89 -19.88
C ASN A 137 -1.21 0.08 -19.85
N GLU A 138 -1.10 -1.23 -19.63
CA GLU A 138 -2.24 -2.15 -19.44
C GLU A 138 -3.46 -1.88 -20.36
N PRO A 139 -3.32 -2.04 -21.69
CA PRO A 139 -4.42 -1.85 -22.63
C PRO A 139 -5.70 -2.63 -22.27
N LEU A 140 -5.56 -3.86 -21.74
CA LEU A 140 -6.72 -4.71 -21.44
C LEU A 140 -7.43 -4.22 -20.18
N THR A 141 -6.71 -3.96 -19.08
CA THR A 141 -7.29 -3.39 -17.85
C THR A 141 -8.03 -2.09 -18.17
N THR A 142 -7.36 -1.18 -18.89
CA THR A 142 -7.93 0.12 -19.26
C THR A 142 -9.19 -0.03 -20.11
N ALA A 143 -9.19 -0.95 -21.09
CA ALA A 143 -10.36 -1.23 -21.92
C ALA A 143 -11.53 -1.80 -21.10
N ARG A 144 -11.27 -2.69 -20.13
CA ARG A 144 -12.31 -3.25 -19.24
C ARG A 144 -12.95 -2.15 -18.40
N PHE A 145 -12.15 -1.33 -17.73
CA PHE A 145 -12.66 -0.26 -16.88
C PHE A 145 -13.36 0.85 -17.66
N SER A 146 -12.91 1.13 -18.88
CA SER A 146 -13.48 2.21 -19.70
C SER A 146 -14.70 1.79 -20.51
N GLY A 147 -14.71 0.55 -21.03
CA GLY A 147 -15.71 0.09 -21.99
C GLY A 147 -16.65 -1.01 -21.49
N MET A 148 -16.21 -1.83 -20.53
CA MET A 148 -17.02 -2.94 -20.00
C MET A 148 -17.71 -2.57 -18.68
N TYR A 149 -16.99 -1.92 -17.76
CA TYR A 149 -17.52 -1.56 -16.43
C TYR A 149 -17.95 -0.09 -16.34
N GLY A 150 -17.44 0.74 -17.24
CA GLY A 150 -17.80 2.15 -17.37
C GLY A 150 -17.35 3.01 -16.19
N HIS A 151 -16.27 2.62 -15.51
CA HIS A 151 -15.66 3.40 -14.44
C HIS A 151 -14.89 4.60 -14.99
N TRP A 152 -14.18 4.41 -16.10
CA TRP A 152 -13.35 5.43 -16.73
C TRP A 152 -13.92 5.86 -18.08
N TYR A 153 -13.51 7.02 -18.57
CA TYR A 153 -13.96 7.55 -19.86
C TYR A 153 -13.61 6.58 -21.01
N PRO A 154 -14.52 6.30 -21.97
CA PRO A 154 -15.78 6.99 -22.24
C PRO A 154 -17.02 6.42 -21.52
N HIS A 155 -16.85 5.62 -20.47
CA HIS A 155 -17.93 5.06 -19.66
C HIS A 155 -18.87 4.08 -20.39
N GLY A 156 -18.33 3.33 -21.36
CA GLY A 156 -19.07 2.23 -21.97
C GLY A 156 -19.40 1.14 -20.96
N ARG A 157 -20.46 0.38 -21.22
CA ARG A 157 -20.90 -0.73 -20.38
C ARG A 157 -21.28 -1.94 -21.21
N ASP A 158 -20.51 -2.18 -22.27
CA ASP A 158 -20.86 -3.12 -23.32
C ASP A 158 -19.61 -3.66 -24.03
N GLY A 159 -19.75 -4.83 -24.66
CA GLY A 159 -18.66 -5.49 -25.37
C GLY A 159 -18.12 -4.68 -26.55
N ARG A 160 -18.95 -3.88 -27.22
CA ARG A 160 -18.54 -3.08 -28.38
C ARG A 160 -17.58 -1.97 -27.96
N THR A 161 -17.93 -1.19 -26.95
CA THR A 161 -17.05 -0.14 -26.43
C THR A 161 -15.75 -0.73 -25.90
N PHE A 162 -15.82 -1.87 -25.19
CA PHE A 162 -14.64 -2.62 -24.75
C PHE A 162 -13.70 -3.00 -25.90
N VAL A 163 -14.21 -3.68 -26.95
CA VAL A 163 -13.37 -4.12 -28.08
C VAL A 163 -12.82 -2.94 -28.86
N ARG A 164 -13.60 -1.87 -29.07
CA ARG A 164 -13.09 -0.65 -29.72
C ARG A 164 -11.91 -0.06 -28.93
N ALA A 165 -12.08 0.13 -27.62
CA ALA A 165 -11.01 0.64 -26.77
C ALA A 165 -9.76 -0.25 -26.77
N LEU A 166 -9.92 -1.57 -26.71
CA LEU A 166 -8.81 -2.52 -26.71
C LEU A 166 -8.03 -2.49 -28.04
N LEU A 167 -8.73 -2.59 -29.18
CA LEU A 167 -8.08 -2.61 -30.49
C LEU A 167 -7.43 -1.26 -30.80
N SER A 168 -8.07 -0.14 -30.47
CA SER A 168 -7.48 1.20 -30.63
C SER A 168 -6.18 1.34 -29.85
N GLN A 169 -6.13 0.89 -28.60
CA GLN A 169 -4.92 0.93 -27.78
C GLN A 169 -3.83 0.01 -28.33
N CYS A 170 -4.15 -1.23 -28.71
CA CYS A 170 -3.16 -2.16 -29.28
C CYS A 170 -2.60 -1.64 -30.62
N ARG A 171 -3.44 -1.03 -31.47
CA ARG A 171 -2.99 -0.33 -32.69
C ARG A 171 -2.11 0.87 -32.35
N ALA A 172 -2.47 1.63 -31.32
CA ALA A 172 -1.70 2.78 -30.88
C ALA A 172 -0.30 2.36 -30.41
N VAL A 173 -0.16 1.25 -29.69
CA VAL A 173 1.13 0.66 -29.33
C VAL A 173 1.96 0.33 -30.57
N ALA A 174 1.40 -0.45 -31.51
CA ALA A 174 2.11 -0.88 -32.71
C ALA A 174 2.50 0.32 -33.61
N ALA A 175 1.59 1.26 -33.82
CA ALA A 175 1.84 2.47 -34.61
C ALA A 175 2.88 3.39 -33.95
N SER A 176 2.82 3.55 -32.62
CA SER A 176 3.81 4.33 -31.87
C SER A 176 5.19 3.70 -31.99
N MET A 177 5.32 2.38 -31.79
CA MET A 177 6.61 1.71 -31.91
C MET A 177 7.18 1.77 -33.33
N ARG A 178 6.34 1.69 -34.37
CA ARG A 178 6.78 1.91 -35.76
C ARG A 178 7.36 3.31 -35.94
N ALA A 179 6.62 4.34 -35.52
CA ALA A 179 7.04 5.73 -35.63
C ALA A 179 8.30 6.05 -34.80
N ILE A 180 8.42 5.47 -33.60
CA ILE A 180 9.61 5.59 -32.76
C ILE A 180 10.81 4.92 -33.45
N ARG A 181 10.65 3.72 -34.00
CA ARG A 181 11.75 2.95 -34.62
C ARG A 181 12.24 3.54 -35.94
N GLU A 182 11.41 4.33 -36.65
CA GLU A 182 11.87 5.16 -37.77
C GLU A 182 12.93 6.20 -37.33
N VAL A 183 12.84 6.69 -36.10
CA VAL A 183 13.77 7.67 -35.52
C VAL A 183 14.93 6.99 -34.80
N ASN A 184 14.62 6.00 -33.96
CA ASN A 184 15.58 5.19 -33.21
C ASN A 184 15.33 3.69 -33.46
N PRO A 185 16.04 3.07 -34.43
CA PRO A 185 15.89 1.64 -34.73
C PRO A 185 16.22 0.69 -33.56
N ARG A 186 16.89 1.17 -32.51
CA ARG A 186 17.20 0.39 -31.30
C ARG A 186 16.09 0.40 -30.25
N ALA A 187 15.01 1.16 -30.47
CA ALA A 187 13.92 1.28 -29.51
C ALA A 187 13.18 -0.05 -29.29
N ARG A 188 12.97 -0.35 -28.00
CA ARG A 188 12.40 -1.59 -27.45
C ARG A 188 11.06 -1.32 -26.81
N LEU A 189 10.11 -2.21 -27.06
CA LEU A 189 8.80 -2.21 -26.43
C LEU A 189 8.85 -2.99 -25.11
N VAL A 190 8.56 -2.31 -24.00
CA VAL A 190 8.24 -2.91 -22.70
C VAL A 190 6.73 -2.80 -22.55
N GLN A 191 6.00 -3.87 -22.84
CA GLN A 191 4.54 -3.86 -22.77
C GLN A 191 4.09 -4.46 -21.44
N THR A 192 3.27 -3.73 -20.70
CA THR A 192 2.77 -4.13 -19.39
C THR A 192 1.32 -4.60 -19.46
N GLU A 193 0.96 -5.58 -18.63
CA GLU A 193 -0.43 -5.99 -18.40
C GLU A 193 -0.63 -6.54 -16.97
N ASP A 194 -1.82 -6.32 -16.39
CA ASP A 194 -2.26 -7.02 -15.18
C ASP A 194 -2.66 -8.45 -15.51
N LEU A 195 -1.99 -9.42 -14.89
CA LEU A 195 -2.19 -10.85 -15.15
C LEU A 195 -2.62 -11.59 -13.89
N GLY A 196 -3.90 -11.48 -13.56
CA GLY A 196 -4.59 -12.39 -12.65
C GLY A 196 -5.01 -13.70 -13.33
N LYS A 197 -5.32 -14.73 -12.53
CA LYS A 197 -5.96 -15.98 -12.97
C LYS A 197 -7.37 -16.10 -12.40
N THR A 198 -8.29 -16.65 -13.18
CA THR A 198 -9.65 -16.92 -12.70
C THR A 198 -9.80 -18.40 -12.37
N PHE A 199 -10.14 -18.66 -11.12
CA PHE A 199 -10.51 -19.99 -10.62
C PHE A 199 -12.03 -20.12 -10.54
N SER A 200 -12.55 -21.34 -10.50
CA SER A 200 -13.97 -21.55 -10.34
C SER A 200 -14.33 -22.86 -9.67
N THR A 201 -15.60 -22.98 -9.33
CA THR A 201 -16.27 -24.26 -9.18
C THR A 201 -16.39 -25.01 -10.53
N PRO A 202 -16.62 -26.34 -10.53
CA PRO A 202 -16.69 -27.13 -11.77
C PRO A 202 -17.76 -26.64 -12.77
N ARG A 203 -18.93 -26.17 -12.29
CA ARG A 203 -20.03 -25.71 -13.16
C ARG A 203 -19.65 -24.48 -13.98
N LEU A 204 -18.76 -23.64 -13.45
CA LEU A 204 -18.33 -22.38 -14.05
C LEU A 204 -16.98 -22.47 -14.75
N ALA A 205 -16.42 -23.68 -14.93
CA ALA A 205 -15.12 -23.88 -15.57
C ALA A 205 -15.02 -23.21 -16.96
N TYR A 206 -16.09 -23.24 -17.76
CA TYR A 206 -16.15 -22.58 -19.06
C TYR A 206 -15.99 -21.04 -18.97
N GLN A 207 -16.49 -20.42 -17.89
CA GLN A 207 -16.40 -18.98 -17.69
C GLN A 207 -15.00 -18.63 -17.18
N ALA A 208 -14.44 -19.42 -16.26
CA ALA A 208 -13.05 -19.25 -15.84
C ALA A 208 -12.08 -19.38 -17.02
N GLU A 209 -12.29 -20.38 -17.88
CA GLU A 209 -11.51 -20.56 -19.11
C GLU A 209 -11.68 -19.38 -20.08
N HIS A 210 -12.87 -18.81 -20.22
CA HIS A 210 -13.08 -17.59 -21.00
C HIS A 210 -12.26 -16.41 -20.46
N GLU A 211 -12.27 -16.20 -19.14
CA GLU A 211 -11.48 -15.16 -18.48
C GLU A 211 -9.97 -15.41 -18.59
N ASP A 212 -9.55 -16.67 -18.47
CA ASP A 212 -8.15 -17.08 -18.61
C ASP A 212 -7.64 -16.97 -20.06
N HIS A 213 -8.51 -17.02 -21.08
CA HIS A 213 -8.15 -16.59 -22.43
C HIS A 213 -8.10 -15.06 -22.53
N ARG A 214 -9.05 -14.35 -21.89
CA ARG A 214 -9.15 -12.89 -21.99
C ARG A 214 -7.96 -12.17 -21.37
N ARG A 215 -7.40 -12.65 -20.26
CA ARG A 215 -6.22 -12.04 -19.62
C ARG A 215 -5.00 -11.93 -20.54
N TRP A 216 -4.89 -12.76 -21.58
CA TRP A 216 -3.79 -12.72 -22.55
C TRP A 216 -4.04 -11.79 -23.73
N LEU A 217 -5.24 -11.26 -23.87
CA LEU A 217 -5.77 -10.77 -25.15
C LEU A 217 -4.97 -9.59 -25.74
N SER A 218 -4.56 -8.60 -24.94
CA SER A 218 -3.76 -7.48 -25.43
C SER A 218 -2.38 -7.95 -25.91
N LEU A 219 -1.74 -8.86 -25.17
CA LEU A 219 -0.45 -9.46 -25.55
C LEU A 219 -0.61 -10.35 -26.79
N ASP A 220 -1.65 -11.18 -26.87
CA ASP A 220 -1.89 -12.04 -28.03
C ASP A 220 -2.17 -11.22 -29.30
N LEU A 221 -2.89 -10.10 -29.21
CA LEU A 221 -3.06 -9.17 -30.32
C LEU A 221 -1.71 -8.62 -30.81
N LEU A 222 -0.88 -8.11 -29.89
CA LEU A 222 0.44 -7.56 -30.23
C LEU A 222 1.40 -8.64 -30.76
N MET A 223 1.25 -9.88 -30.32
CA MET A 223 2.05 -11.02 -30.79
C MET A 223 1.51 -11.63 -32.10
N GLY A 224 0.38 -11.15 -32.64
CA GLY A 224 -0.24 -11.69 -33.85
C GLY A 224 -0.84 -13.08 -33.68
N ARG A 225 -1.31 -13.41 -32.46
CA ARG A 225 -1.86 -14.74 -32.10
C ARG A 225 -3.39 -14.80 -32.08
N VAL A 226 -4.08 -13.69 -32.37
CA VAL A 226 -5.55 -13.63 -32.46
C VAL A 226 -5.99 -13.85 -33.90
N ASP A 227 -5.76 -15.07 -34.39
CA ASP A 227 -6.23 -15.54 -35.70
C ASP A 227 -7.65 -16.12 -35.61
N ARG A 228 -8.14 -16.70 -36.71
CA ARG A 228 -9.50 -17.27 -36.81
C ARG A 228 -9.75 -18.45 -35.87
N ASP A 229 -8.69 -19.12 -35.43
CA ASP A 229 -8.75 -20.29 -34.54
C ASP A 229 -8.63 -19.88 -33.07
N HIS A 230 -8.32 -18.60 -32.78
CA HIS A 230 -8.23 -18.10 -31.43
C HIS A 230 -9.57 -18.23 -30.68
N PRO A 231 -9.61 -18.76 -29.44
CA PRO A 231 -10.86 -19.04 -28.71
C PRO A 231 -11.80 -17.85 -28.53
N LEU A 232 -11.25 -16.63 -28.48
CA LEU A 232 -12.04 -15.40 -28.36
C LEU A 232 -12.42 -14.77 -29.70
N TYR A 233 -11.93 -15.28 -30.83
CA TYR A 233 -12.18 -14.68 -32.15
C TYR A 233 -13.68 -14.51 -32.46
N PRO A 234 -14.56 -15.53 -32.28
CA PRO A 234 -15.99 -15.37 -32.53
C PRO A 234 -16.62 -14.30 -31.63
N ARG A 235 -16.21 -14.24 -30.36
CA ARG A 235 -16.74 -13.27 -29.39
C ARG A 235 -16.28 -11.85 -29.72
N LEU A 236 -15.05 -11.67 -30.22
CA LEU A 236 -14.57 -10.36 -30.68
C LEU A 236 -15.39 -9.85 -31.86
N LEU A 237 -15.77 -10.72 -32.81
CA LEU A 237 -16.65 -10.35 -33.93
C LEU A 237 -18.05 -9.97 -33.44
N GLU A 238 -18.61 -10.73 -32.50
CA GLU A 238 -19.90 -10.41 -31.86
C GLU A 238 -19.88 -9.04 -31.17
N TRP A 239 -18.77 -8.74 -30.49
CA TRP A 239 -18.49 -7.42 -29.91
C TRP A 239 -18.06 -6.37 -30.95
N GLY A 240 -18.14 -6.67 -32.24
CA GLY A 240 -18.01 -5.68 -33.31
C GLY A 240 -16.59 -5.43 -33.81
N ALA A 241 -15.64 -6.35 -33.59
CA ALA A 241 -14.45 -6.45 -34.43
C ALA A 241 -14.80 -6.89 -35.84
N SER A 242 -14.11 -6.33 -36.83
CA SER A 242 -14.14 -6.88 -38.18
C SER A 242 -13.03 -7.93 -38.36
N PRO A 243 -13.20 -8.93 -39.24
CA PRO A 243 -12.13 -9.87 -39.57
C PRO A 243 -10.84 -9.18 -40.01
N GLY A 244 -10.93 -8.18 -40.89
CA GLY A 244 -9.76 -7.46 -41.40
C GLY A 244 -9.03 -6.66 -40.32
N GLU A 245 -9.75 -6.18 -39.30
CA GLU A 245 -9.14 -5.51 -38.14
C GLU A 245 -8.27 -6.44 -37.29
N LEU A 246 -8.65 -7.71 -37.16
CA LEU A 246 -7.91 -8.73 -36.41
C LEU A 246 -6.77 -9.32 -37.27
N GLU A 247 -7.05 -9.57 -38.56
CA GLU A 247 -6.07 -10.03 -39.55
C GLU A 247 -4.87 -9.06 -39.66
N ALA A 248 -5.10 -7.74 -39.59
CA ALA A 248 -4.04 -6.75 -39.59
C ALA A 248 -3.01 -6.92 -38.44
N PHE A 249 -3.42 -7.45 -37.27
CA PHE A 249 -2.49 -7.75 -36.17
C PHE A 249 -1.67 -9.01 -36.43
N VAL A 250 -2.24 -9.98 -37.14
CA VAL A 250 -1.54 -11.22 -37.55
C VAL A 250 -0.54 -10.90 -38.67
N GLU A 251 -0.93 -10.06 -39.64
CA GLU A 251 -0.08 -9.66 -40.76
C GLU A 251 1.08 -8.74 -40.33
N SER A 252 0.87 -7.89 -39.32
CA SER A 252 1.88 -6.93 -38.85
C SER A 252 1.96 -6.91 -37.31
N PRO A 253 2.47 -7.99 -36.68
CA PRO A 253 2.57 -8.06 -35.23
C PRO A 253 3.62 -7.07 -34.70
N CYS A 254 3.44 -6.63 -33.45
CA CYS A 254 4.38 -5.81 -32.71
C CYS A 254 4.76 -6.48 -31.38
N PRO A 255 5.50 -7.61 -31.43
CA PRO A 255 5.81 -8.38 -30.24
C PRO A 255 6.65 -7.55 -29.24
N PRO A 256 6.29 -7.53 -27.94
CA PRO A 256 7.04 -6.80 -26.91
C PRO A 256 8.45 -7.37 -26.71
N ASP A 257 9.47 -6.53 -26.75
CA ASP A 257 10.87 -6.91 -26.45
C ASP A 257 11.04 -7.39 -25.00
N ILE A 258 10.25 -6.83 -24.08
CA ILE A 258 10.11 -7.30 -22.70
C ILE A 258 8.61 -7.35 -22.37
N LEU A 259 8.16 -8.50 -21.84
CA LEU A 259 6.82 -8.69 -21.29
C LEU A 259 6.80 -8.23 -19.84
N GLY A 260 6.11 -7.12 -19.58
CA GLY A 260 5.90 -6.56 -18.26
C GLY A 260 4.67 -7.15 -17.59
N ILE A 261 4.84 -7.72 -16.40
CA ILE A 261 3.77 -8.33 -15.64
C ILE A 261 3.49 -7.52 -14.39
N ASN A 262 2.23 -7.12 -14.25
CA ASN A 262 1.68 -6.54 -13.05
C ASN A 262 0.80 -7.63 -12.40
N HIS A 263 0.99 -7.89 -11.11
CA HIS A 263 0.21 -8.87 -10.38
C HIS A 263 0.03 -8.37 -8.96
N TYR A 264 -1.22 -8.19 -8.56
CA TYR A 264 -1.63 -7.74 -7.25
C TYR A 264 -2.23 -8.92 -6.47
N ILE A 265 -2.23 -8.85 -5.14
CA ILE A 265 -2.77 -9.91 -4.27
C ILE A 265 -4.22 -10.27 -4.63
N THR A 266 -4.98 -9.30 -5.14
CA THR A 266 -6.38 -9.42 -5.52
C THR A 266 -6.60 -9.63 -7.02
N SER A 267 -5.53 -9.73 -7.83
CA SER A 267 -5.64 -9.99 -9.28
C SER A 267 -6.25 -11.37 -9.56
N ASP A 268 -5.90 -12.39 -8.77
CA ASP A 268 -6.52 -13.71 -8.88
C ASP A 268 -7.97 -13.68 -8.39
N ARG A 269 -8.90 -14.19 -9.22
CA ARG A 269 -10.34 -14.18 -8.99
C ARG A 269 -10.88 -15.60 -8.78
N PHE A 270 -11.99 -15.72 -8.08
CA PHE A 270 -12.73 -16.97 -7.93
C PHE A 270 -14.21 -16.73 -8.23
N ILE A 271 -14.76 -17.48 -9.19
CA ILE A 271 -16.19 -17.45 -9.52
C ILE A 271 -16.93 -18.68 -9.00
N ASP A 272 -18.08 -18.46 -8.35
CA ASP A 272 -18.83 -19.49 -7.63
C ASP A 272 -20.34 -19.39 -7.91
N GLU A 273 -21.00 -20.49 -8.27
CA GLU A 273 -22.45 -20.54 -8.50
C GLU A 273 -23.25 -20.40 -7.20
N ARG A 274 -22.62 -20.63 -6.04
CA ARG A 274 -23.24 -20.57 -4.71
C ARG A 274 -23.28 -19.12 -4.19
N VAL A 275 -24.00 -18.27 -4.92
CA VAL A 275 -24.08 -16.81 -4.69
C VAL A 275 -24.51 -16.43 -3.27
N GLU A 276 -25.24 -17.30 -2.58
CA GLU A 276 -25.72 -17.11 -1.22
C GLU A 276 -24.59 -17.07 -0.17
N ARG A 277 -23.41 -17.62 -0.50
CA ARG A 277 -22.21 -17.58 0.37
C ARG A 277 -21.52 -16.23 0.40
N TYR A 278 -21.91 -15.33 -0.50
CA TYR A 278 -21.22 -14.08 -0.76
C TYR A 278 -22.17 -12.88 -0.58
N PRO A 279 -21.63 -11.70 -0.25
CA PRO A 279 -22.40 -10.48 -0.15
C PRO A 279 -23.03 -10.09 -1.49
N ALA A 280 -24.13 -9.35 -1.45
CA ALA A 280 -24.91 -9.00 -2.64
C ALA A 280 -24.10 -8.27 -3.72
N TRP A 281 -23.15 -7.42 -3.33
CA TRP A 281 -22.29 -6.68 -4.27
C TRP A 281 -21.34 -7.56 -5.08
N ALA A 282 -21.04 -8.78 -4.63
CA ALA A 282 -20.19 -9.73 -5.35
C ALA A 282 -20.99 -10.56 -6.36
N ARG A 283 -22.32 -10.48 -6.34
CA ARG A 283 -23.20 -11.32 -7.18
C ARG A 283 -23.37 -10.68 -8.56
N GLY A 284 -23.07 -11.45 -9.59
CA GLY A 284 -23.25 -11.09 -10.99
C GLY A 284 -23.65 -12.32 -11.79
N GLY A 285 -23.22 -12.35 -13.05
CA GLY A 285 -23.49 -13.48 -13.92
C GLY A 285 -23.10 -13.20 -15.37
N ASN A 286 -23.28 -14.22 -16.19
CA ASN A 286 -23.34 -14.10 -17.64
C ASN A 286 -24.73 -14.54 -18.12
N GLU A 287 -24.92 -14.62 -19.44
CA GLU A 287 -26.19 -15.05 -20.06
C GLU A 287 -26.60 -16.50 -19.71
N ARG A 288 -25.69 -17.30 -19.14
CA ARG A 288 -25.91 -18.72 -18.84
C ARG A 288 -26.08 -19.00 -17.35
N HIS A 289 -25.34 -18.33 -16.48
CA HIS A 289 -25.37 -18.57 -15.04
C HIS A 289 -25.17 -17.28 -14.24
N ALA A 290 -25.90 -17.17 -13.14
CA ALA A 290 -25.56 -16.27 -12.04
C ALA A 290 -24.41 -16.87 -11.22
N TYR A 291 -23.48 -16.03 -10.78
CA TYR A 291 -22.34 -16.42 -9.96
C TYR A 291 -21.81 -15.24 -9.15
N ALA A 292 -21.11 -15.53 -8.06
CA ALA A 292 -20.34 -14.53 -7.33
C ALA A 292 -18.94 -14.44 -7.92
N ASP A 293 -18.39 -13.23 -8.03
CA ASP A 293 -17.00 -12.96 -8.39
C ASP A 293 -16.30 -12.30 -7.20
N VAL A 294 -15.35 -13.01 -6.61
CA VAL A 294 -14.58 -12.54 -5.44
C VAL A 294 -13.09 -12.74 -5.65
N GLU A 295 -12.27 -12.03 -4.86
CA GLU A 295 -10.82 -12.23 -4.85
C GLU A 295 -10.52 -13.65 -4.39
N ALA A 296 -9.71 -14.40 -5.15
CA ALA A 296 -9.36 -15.77 -4.81
C ALA A 296 -8.71 -15.85 -3.41
N VAL A 297 -7.90 -14.85 -3.05
CA VAL A 297 -7.23 -14.73 -1.73
C VAL A 297 -8.21 -14.71 -0.55
N ARG A 298 -9.50 -14.45 -0.77
CA ARG A 298 -10.53 -14.39 0.28
C ARG A 298 -11.33 -15.69 0.43
N VAL A 299 -11.14 -16.68 -0.45
CA VAL A 299 -11.98 -17.88 -0.49
C VAL A 299 -11.21 -19.18 -0.78
N VAL A 300 -10.20 -19.15 -1.65
CA VAL A 300 -9.47 -20.35 -2.04
C VAL A 300 -8.49 -20.71 -0.92
N ALA A 301 -8.59 -21.92 -0.36
CA ALA A 301 -7.81 -22.37 0.80
C ALA A 301 -6.31 -22.51 0.48
N GLU A 302 -6.00 -23.11 -0.67
CA GLU A 302 -4.64 -23.45 -1.13
C GLU A 302 -4.61 -23.38 -2.66
N GLY A 303 -3.42 -23.20 -3.25
CA GLY A 303 -3.24 -23.26 -4.71
C GLY A 303 -3.53 -21.96 -5.47
N ILE A 304 -3.75 -20.84 -4.78
CA ILE A 304 -3.63 -19.52 -5.40
C ILE A 304 -2.15 -19.33 -5.71
N GLY A 305 -1.84 -19.03 -6.97
CA GLY A 305 -0.47 -18.77 -7.38
C GLY A 305 0.08 -17.50 -6.72
N GLY A 306 1.20 -17.04 -7.24
CA GLY A 306 1.73 -15.73 -6.91
C GLY A 306 2.60 -15.26 -8.07
N HIS A 307 3.50 -14.33 -7.80
CA HIS A 307 4.44 -13.83 -8.80
C HIS A 307 5.17 -14.96 -9.54
N LEU A 308 5.63 -16.00 -8.84
CA LEU A 308 6.36 -17.11 -9.46
C LEU A 308 5.51 -17.85 -10.50
N ALA A 309 4.27 -18.20 -10.15
CA ALA A 309 3.37 -18.91 -11.06
C ALA A 309 3.08 -18.07 -12.32
N ARG A 310 2.82 -16.78 -12.16
CA ARG A 310 2.55 -15.87 -13.28
C ARG A 310 3.77 -15.69 -14.18
N LEU A 311 4.97 -15.52 -13.60
CA LEU A 311 6.22 -15.42 -14.37
C LEU A 311 6.48 -16.66 -15.22
N LEU A 312 6.29 -17.85 -14.65
CA LEU A 312 6.47 -19.11 -15.37
C LEU A 312 5.41 -19.30 -16.46
N GLU A 313 4.13 -19.03 -16.18
CA GLU A 313 3.05 -19.10 -17.19
C GLU A 313 3.35 -18.20 -18.41
N VAL A 314 3.82 -16.97 -18.18
CA VAL A 314 4.19 -16.01 -19.23
C VAL A 314 5.40 -16.51 -20.01
N TRP A 315 6.44 -16.95 -19.31
CA TRP A 315 7.66 -17.46 -19.93
C TRP A 315 7.39 -18.68 -20.79
N GLU A 316 6.61 -19.64 -20.30
CA GLU A 316 6.23 -20.85 -21.02
C GLU A 316 5.42 -20.53 -22.28
N ARG A 317 4.47 -19.58 -22.19
CA ARG A 317 3.59 -19.20 -23.30
C ARG A 317 4.31 -18.46 -24.42
N TYR A 318 5.21 -17.54 -24.09
CA TYR A 318 5.77 -16.60 -25.07
C TYR A 318 7.27 -16.75 -25.33
N ARG A 319 8.03 -17.39 -24.42
CA ARG A 319 9.50 -17.58 -24.52
C ARG A 319 10.24 -16.28 -24.85
N ARG A 320 9.85 -15.19 -24.19
CA ARG A 320 10.42 -13.84 -24.33
C ARG A 320 10.85 -13.28 -22.97
N PRO A 321 11.79 -12.32 -22.93
CA PRO A 321 12.21 -11.69 -21.68
C PRO A 321 11.01 -11.14 -20.90
N VAL A 322 11.01 -11.36 -19.59
CA VAL A 322 9.92 -10.97 -18.68
C VAL A 322 10.45 -9.98 -17.63
N ALA A 323 9.64 -9.04 -17.19
CA ALA A 323 9.93 -8.21 -16.02
C ALA A 323 8.65 -8.08 -15.17
N ILE A 324 8.80 -8.00 -13.85
CA ILE A 324 7.70 -7.52 -13.01
C ILE A 324 7.71 -5.99 -13.09
N THR A 325 6.68 -5.41 -13.68
CA THR A 325 6.68 -3.98 -14.03
C THR A 325 6.01 -3.07 -13.01
N GLU A 326 5.28 -3.65 -12.05
CA GLU A 326 4.71 -2.99 -10.88
C GLU A 326 4.64 -3.98 -9.70
N VAL A 327 5.14 -3.56 -8.54
CA VAL A 327 5.01 -4.28 -7.26
C VAL A 327 4.64 -3.29 -6.17
N HIS A 328 3.35 -3.20 -5.86
CA HIS A 328 2.81 -2.37 -4.79
C HIS A 328 1.82 -3.16 -3.93
N LEU A 329 1.71 -2.77 -2.67
CA LEU A 329 0.64 -3.21 -1.79
C LEU A 329 0.18 -2.03 -0.94
N GLY A 330 -1.08 -1.65 -1.05
CA GLY A 330 -1.71 -0.74 -0.10
C GLY A 330 -1.80 -1.39 1.28
N GLY A 331 -1.40 -0.67 2.33
CA GLY A 331 -1.51 -1.16 3.70
C GLY A 331 -0.32 -0.83 4.61
N PRO A 332 -0.17 -1.57 5.73
CA PRO A 332 0.86 -1.29 6.72
C PRO A 332 2.27 -1.70 6.24
N ARG A 333 3.30 -1.09 6.84
CA ARG A 333 4.66 -1.17 6.31
C ARG A 333 5.24 -2.58 6.20
N GLU A 334 4.98 -3.45 7.17
CA GLU A 334 5.46 -4.83 7.17
C GLU A 334 4.91 -5.64 6.00
N GLU A 335 3.67 -5.39 5.59
CA GLU A 335 3.05 -6.11 4.48
C GLU A 335 3.65 -5.64 3.14
N GLN A 336 3.95 -4.35 3.02
CA GLN A 336 4.66 -3.80 1.85
C GLN A 336 6.06 -4.40 1.69
N LEU A 337 6.82 -4.50 2.79
CA LEU A 337 8.14 -5.11 2.79
C LEU A 337 8.08 -6.57 2.35
N ARG A 338 7.13 -7.35 2.91
CA ARG A 338 6.95 -8.77 2.57
C ARG A 338 6.54 -8.96 1.12
N TRP A 339 5.65 -8.11 0.60
CA TRP A 339 5.18 -8.22 -0.79
C TRP A 339 6.29 -7.94 -1.80
N LEU A 340 7.07 -6.89 -1.58
CA LEU A 340 8.21 -6.58 -2.45
C LEU A 340 9.27 -7.68 -2.41
N LEU A 341 9.58 -8.21 -1.22
CA LEU A 341 10.54 -9.30 -1.09
C LEU A 341 10.02 -10.58 -1.77
N GLU A 342 8.73 -10.93 -1.60
CA GLU A 342 8.12 -12.08 -2.26
C GLU A 342 8.19 -11.98 -3.79
N ALA A 343 7.96 -10.78 -4.35
CA ALA A 343 8.11 -10.54 -5.79
C ALA A 343 9.56 -10.70 -6.27
N PHE A 344 10.53 -10.19 -5.51
CA PHE A 344 11.94 -10.30 -5.84
C PHE A 344 12.44 -11.74 -5.77
N ASP A 345 12.09 -12.47 -4.71
CA ASP A 345 12.42 -13.88 -4.53
C ASP A 345 11.76 -14.74 -5.61
N ALA A 346 10.51 -14.45 -5.98
CA ALA A 346 9.82 -15.12 -7.08
C ALA A 346 10.51 -14.90 -8.43
N ALA A 347 10.99 -13.68 -8.71
CA ALA A 347 11.76 -13.39 -9.90
C ALA A 347 13.09 -14.18 -9.93
N ALA A 348 13.81 -14.22 -8.80
CA ALA A 348 15.03 -15.01 -8.68
C ALA A 348 14.76 -16.52 -8.86
N ALA A 349 13.70 -17.06 -8.26
CA ALA A 349 13.29 -18.45 -8.39
C ALA A 349 12.89 -18.80 -9.84
N ALA A 350 12.15 -17.93 -10.52
CA ALA A 350 11.80 -18.13 -11.93
C ALA A 350 13.06 -18.19 -12.82
N ARG A 351 14.08 -17.36 -12.55
CA ARG A 351 15.37 -17.44 -13.25
C ARG A 351 16.10 -18.75 -13.00
N ALA A 352 16.10 -19.22 -11.75
CA ALA A 352 16.67 -20.52 -11.40
C ALA A 352 15.95 -21.68 -12.12
N ALA A 353 14.66 -21.52 -12.41
CA ALA A 353 13.87 -22.45 -13.23
C ALA A 353 14.04 -22.24 -14.76
N GLY A 354 14.94 -21.36 -15.20
CA GLY A 354 15.26 -21.14 -16.62
C GLY A 354 14.41 -20.09 -17.33
N ALA A 355 13.63 -19.28 -16.60
CA ALA A 355 12.93 -18.12 -17.18
C ALA A 355 13.86 -16.92 -17.35
N ASP A 356 13.72 -16.18 -18.46
CA ASP A 356 14.48 -14.96 -18.71
C ASP A 356 13.84 -13.74 -18.03
N VAL A 357 13.89 -13.69 -16.69
CA VAL A 357 13.39 -12.55 -15.91
C VAL A 357 14.48 -11.49 -15.78
N ARG A 358 14.20 -10.28 -16.28
CA ARG A 358 15.15 -9.17 -16.40
C ARG A 358 15.12 -8.23 -15.21
N ALA A 359 13.94 -7.96 -14.65
CA ALA A 359 13.80 -6.96 -13.61
C ALA A 359 12.58 -7.13 -12.72
N VAL A 360 12.64 -6.46 -11.56
CA VAL A 360 11.52 -6.19 -10.67
C VAL A 360 11.40 -4.67 -10.49
N THR A 361 10.21 -4.13 -10.69
CA THR A 361 9.95 -2.69 -10.58
C THR A 361 9.25 -2.38 -9.27
N VAL A 362 9.90 -1.59 -8.44
CA VAL A 362 9.28 -1.08 -7.21
C VAL A 362 8.34 0.04 -7.59
N TRP A 363 7.04 -0.22 -7.44
CA TRP A 363 5.98 0.74 -7.72
C TRP A 363 5.16 0.91 -6.43
N ALA A 364 4.76 2.08 -6.00
CA ALA A 364 5.14 3.39 -6.52
C ALA A 364 6.28 4.02 -5.70
N MET A 365 7.18 4.75 -6.37
CA MET A 365 8.23 5.54 -5.70
C MET A 365 7.64 6.54 -4.70
N LEU A 366 6.57 7.23 -5.06
CA LEU A 366 5.95 8.29 -4.25
C LEU A 366 4.59 7.89 -3.65
N GLY A 367 4.23 6.61 -3.73
CA GLY A 367 2.90 6.12 -3.39
C GLY A 367 1.85 6.45 -4.45
N SER A 368 0.59 6.23 -4.11
CA SER A 368 -0.54 6.42 -5.03
C SER A 368 -1.76 6.97 -4.29
N PHE A 369 -2.67 7.62 -5.01
CA PHE A 369 -3.87 8.22 -4.42
C PHE A 369 -5.17 7.67 -5.02
N ASP A 370 -6.15 7.43 -4.16
CA ASP A 370 -7.54 7.04 -4.46
C ASP A 370 -7.72 5.76 -5.30
N TRP A 371 -6.70 4.89 -5.34
CA TRP A 371 -6.81 3.58 -5.99
C TRP A 371 -7.72 2.60 -5.27
N ASP A 372 -7.99 2.81 -3.98
CA ASP A 372 -9.03 2.11 -3.23
C ASP A 372 -10.42 2.27 -3.87
N CYS A 373 -10.61 3.31 -4.68
CA CYS A 373 -11.79 3.52 -5.50
C CYS A 373 -11.50 3.57 -7.00
N LEU A 374 -10.42 2.93 -7.47
CA LEU A 374 -10.01 2.90 -8.88
C LEU A 374 -9.90 4.29 -9.51
N VAL A 375 -9.50 5.30 -8.73
CA VAL A 375 -9.36 6.70 -9.19
C VAL A 375 -10.68 7.24 -9.80
N VAL A 376 -11.84 6.76 -9.33
CA VAL A 376 -13.15 7.25 -9.77
C VAL A 376 -13.66 8.44 -8.95
N ARG A 377 -13.04 8.71 -7.80
CA ARG A 377 -13.38 9.80 -6.88
C ARG A 377 -12.09 10.41 -6.34
N GLU A 378 -12.12 11.72 -6.09
CA GLU A 378 -11.03 12.42 -5.44
C GLU A 378 -11.35 12.58 -3.94
N ARG A 379 -10.85 11.67 -3.11
CA ARG A 379 -11.05 11.66 -1.65
C ARG A 379 -9.78 11.96 -0.87
N GLY A 380 -8.62 11.86 -1.54
CA GLY A 380 -7.33 12.06 -0.89
C GLY A 380 -6.88 10.86 -0.06
N HIS A 381 -7.41 9.66 -0.31
CA HIS A 381 -6.86 8.44 0.24
C HIS A 381 -5.47 8.22 -0.35
N TYR A 382 -4.45 8.06 0.49
CA TYR A 382 -3.07 7.92 0.06
C TYR A 382 -2.48 6.61 0.56
N GLU A 383 -1.91 5.84 -0.36
CA GLU A 383 -1.14 4.64 -0.07
C GLU A 383 0.36 4.98 -0.18
N ALA A 384 1.10 4.79 0.91
CA ALA A 384 2.50 5.16 0.98
C ALA A 384 3.36 4.29 0.05
N GLY A 385 4.31 4.92 -0.66
CA GLY A 385 5.30 4.23 -1.48
C GLY A 385 6.66 4.09 -0.80
N VAL A 386 7.70 4.02 -1.63
CA VAL A 386 9.11 4.06 -1.18
C VAL A 386 9.41 5.35 -0.40
N PHE A 387 8.82 6.45 -0.83
CA PHE A 387 8.76 7.70 -0.12
C PHE A 387 7.31 8.07 0.23
N ASP A 388 7.10 8.51 1.46
CA ASP A 388 5.85 9.06 1.95
C ASP A 388 5.82 10.57 1.68
N VAL A 389 4.80 11.05 0.97
CA VAL A 389 4.69 12.46 0.55
C VAL A 389 3.76 13.30 1.42
N ARG A 390 3.27 12.78 2.56
CA ARG A 390 2.34 13.51 3.45
C ARG A 390 3.01 14.61 4.29
N GLY A 391 4.32 14.76 4.21
CA GLY A 391 5.12 15.80 4.89
C GLY A 391 5.44 17.00 3.99
N SER A 392 6.33 17.89 4.45
CA SER A 392 6.81 19.02 3.65
C SER A 392 7.65 18.62 2.43
N GLY A 393 8.09 17.37 2.37
CA GLY A 393 8.77 16.74 1.25
C GLY A 393 8.76 15.21 1.41
N PRO A 394 9.21 14.47 0.39
CA PRO A 394 9.20 13.01 0.44
C PRO A 394 10.11 12.45 1.53
N ARG A 395 9.55 11.65 2.42
CA ARG A 395 10.25 10.99 3.53
C ARG A 395 10.50 9.53 3.17
N PRO A 396 11.75 9.02 3.26
CA PRO A 396 12.01 7.61 2.98
C PRO A 396 11.31 6.73 3.99
N THR A 397 10.86 5.58 3.53
CA THR A 397 10.18 4.58 4.36
C THR A 397 11.07 3.34 4.52
N ALA A 398 10.62 2.33 5.27
CA ALA A 398 11.38 1.07 5.36
C ALA A 398 11.58 0.42 3.97
N LEU A 399 10.70 0.67 3.01
CA LEU A 399 10.88 0.21 1.63
C LEU A 399 12.14 0.81 0.99
N ALA A 400 12.50 2.07 1.28
CA ALA A 400 13.72 2.68 0.73
C ALA A 400 14.98 1.95 1.20
N ALA A 401 14.99 1.43 2.43
CA ALA A 401 16.09 0.61 2.93
C ALA A 401 16.13 -0.76 2.22
N LEU A 402 14.98 -1.41 2.06
CA LEU A 402 14.86 -2.67 1.31
C LEU A 402 15.31 -2.49 -0.16
N VAL A 403 14.85 -1.46 -0.85
CA VAL A 403 15.22 -1.14 -2.24
C VAL A 403 16.73 -0.98 -2.36
N ARG A 404 17.38 -0.24 -1.45
CA ARG A 404 18.84 -0.07 -1.46
C ARG A 404 19.58 -1.38 -1.27
N ALA A 405 19.13 -2.23 -0.35
CA ALA A 405 19.74 -3.54 -0.12
C ALA A 405 19.61 -4.42 -1.37
N LEU A 406 18.41 -4.53 -1.93
CA LEU A 406 18.16 -5.31 -3.16
C LEU A 406 18.98 -4.78 -4.35
N ALA A 407 19.05 -3.46 -4.54
CA ALA A 407 19.83 -2.85 -5.62
C ALA A 407 21.33 -3.11 -5.52
N ARG A 408 21.85 -3.36 -4.31
CA ARG A 408 23.25 -3.72 -4.04
C ARG A 408 23.50 -5.23 -4.00
N GLY A 409 22.44 -6.05 -4.07
CA GLY A 409 22.53 -7.49 -3.85
C GLY A 409 22.89 -7.85 -2.40
N GLU A 410 22.57 -6.99 -1.45
CA GLU A 410 22.79 -7.17 -0.02
C GLU A 410 21.59 -7.85 0.63
N PRO A 411 21.79 -8.70 1.66
CA PRO A 411 20.68 -9.24 2.44
C PRO A 411 19.97 -8.10 3.18
N PHE A 412 18.65 -8.22 3.32
CA PHE A 412 17.84 -7.29 4.09
C PHE A 412 17.16 -8.02 5.25
N GLU A 413 17.55 -7.69 6.47
CA GLU A 413 16.94 -8.22 7.68
C GLU A 413 16.09 -7.15 8.35
N HIS A 414 14.86 -7.52 8.72
CA HIS A 414 13.98 -6.66 9.51
C HIS A 414 13.13 -7.51 10.45
N PRO A 415 12.94 -7.12 11.73
CA PRO A 415 12.20 -7.92 12.72
C PRO A 415 10.76 -8.31 12.34
N VAL A 416 10.18 -7.64 11.35
CA VAL A 416 8.79 -7.87 10.90
C VAL A 416 8.66 -8.88 9.75
N LEU A 417 9.77 -9.17 9.05
CA LEU A 417 9.78 -10.07 7.90
C LEU A 417 9.58 -11.56 8.23
N PRO A 418 9.97 -12.08 9.41
CA PRO A 418 9.76 -13.50 9.71
C PRO A 418 8.27 -13.91 9.68
N SER A 419 7.35 -13.00 10.05
CA SER A 419 5.92 -13.28 9.98
C SER A 419 5.44 -13.35 8.53
N PRO A 420 4.59 -14.34 8.18
CA PRO A 420 4.02 -14.41 6.84
C PRO A 420 3.09 -13.22 6.57
N GLY A 421 3.04 -12.78 5.32
CA GLY A 421 2.12 -11.73 4.90
C GLY A 421 0.67 -12.16 5.09
N TRP A 422 -0.25 -11.20 5.25
CA TRP A 422 -1.67 -11.51 5.53
C TRP A 422 -2.30 -12.46 4.50
N TRP A 423 -1.87 -12.40 3.24
CA TRP A 423 -2.33 -13.29 2.16
C TRP A 423 -1.89 -14.74 2.30
N ARG A 424 -0.98 -15.04 3.23
CA ARG A 424 -0.55 -16.40 3.59
C ARG A 424 -1.15 -16.87 4.92
N ARG A 425 -1.80 -15.98 5.68
CA ARG A 425 -2.37 -16.31 6.99
C ARG A 425 -3.82 -16.80 6.88
N PRO A 426 -4.30 -17.71 7.75
CA PRO A 426 -5.67 -18.23 7.67
C PRO A 426 -6.76 -17.16 7.74
N GLU A 427 -6.51 -16.05 8.45
CA GLU A 427 -7.48 -14.96 8.66
C GLU A 427 -7.79 -14.19 7.36
N ARG A 428 -7.07 -14.46 6.26
CA ARG A 428 -7.38 -13.88 4.95
C ARG A 428 -8.74 -14.28 4.41
N LEU A 429 -9.22 -15.48 4.79
CA LEU A 429 -10.45 -16.08 4.30
C LEU A 429 -11.65 -15.36 4.92
N LEU A 430 -12.35 -14.58 4.10
CA LEU A 430 -13.57 -13.87 4.52
C LEU A 430 -14.83 -14.67 4.20
N TYR A 431 -14.70 -15.71 3.38
CA TYR A 431 -15.79 -16.57 2.93
C TYR A 431 -15.49 -18.04 3.25
N PRO A 432 -16.51 -18.93 3.27
CA PRO A 432 -16.29 -20.36 3.46
C PRO A 432 -15.26 -20.91 2.47
N ALA A 433 -14.21 -21.52 2.99
CA ALA A 433 -13.06 -21.94 2.20
C ALA A 433 -13.43 -22.95 1.10
N VAL A 434 -12.84 -22.78 -0.08
CA VAL A 434 -12.98 -23.70 -1.22
C VAL A 434 -11.61 -24.23 -1.63
N ARG A 435 -11.55 -25.51 -2.00
CA ARG A 435 -10.37 -26.11 -2.64
C ARG A 435 -10.61 -26.15 -4.14
N VAL A 436 -9.71 -25.55 -4.91
CA VAL A 436 -9.65 -25.74 -6.35
C VAL A 436 -8.83 -26.99 -6.61
N GLY A 437 -9.26 -27.89 -7.48
CA GLY A 437 -8.46 -29.04 -7.89
C GLY A 437 -7.14 -28.56 -8.51
N GLU A 438 -6.03 -29.25 -8.23
CA GLU A 438 -4.70 -28.88 -8.73
C GLU A 438 -4.70 -28.72 -10.27
N PRO A 439 -4.21 -27.60 -10.82
CA PRO A 439 -3.75 -27.60 -12.18
C PRO A 439 -2.45 -28.41 -12.24
N ALA A 440 -2.47 -29.53 -12.96
CA ALA A 440 -1.29 -30.33 -13.24
C ALA A 440 -0.27 -29.54 -14.06
N VAL A 441 0.61 -28.78 -13.41
CA VAL A 441 1.91 -28.40 -14.00
C VAL A 441 2.85 -29.55 -13.70
N ARG A 442 2.95 -30.50 -14.64
CA ARG A 442 4.01 -31.51 -14.60
C ARG A 442 5.32 -30.81 -14.95
N VAL A 443 6.06 -30.41 -13.92
CA VAL A 443 7.49 -30.10 -14.06
C VAL A 443 8.16 -31.41 -14.46
N GLY A 444 8.58 -31.52 -15.72
CA GLY A 444 9.34 -32.68 -16.19
C GLY A 444 10.65 -32.79 -15.43
N GLU A 445 10.90 -33.95 -14.82
CA GLU A 445 12.21 -34.28 -14.25
C GLU A 445 13.29 -34.16 -15.34
N PRO A 446 14.42 -33.49 -15.07
CA PRO A 446 15.55 -33.53 -15.97
C PRO A 446 16.24 -34.89 -15.85
N ALA A 447 16.27 -35.64 -16.94
CA ALA A 447 17.13 -36.81 -17.07
C ALA A 447 18.60 -36.36 -17.06
N VAL A 448 19.24 -36.42 -15.88
CA VAL A 448 20.69 -36.38 -15.75
C VAL A 448 21.13 -37.73 -15.18
N ARG A 449 21.65 -38.59 -16.05
CA ARG A 449 22.41 -39.78 -15.66
C ARG A 449 23.72 -39.31 -15.03
N VAL A 450 23.84 -39.43 -13.71
CA VAL A 450 25.13 -39.45 -13.03
C VAL A 450 25.40 -40.90 -12.66
N GLY A 451 26.48 -41.45 -13.19
CA GLY A 451 26.88 -42.84 -12.97
C GLY A 451 27.19 -43.10 -11.50
N GLU A 452 26.64 -44.20 -10.99
CA GLU A 452 26.91 -44.76 -9.68
C GLU A 452 28.34 -45.33 -9.62
N ARG A 453 29.03 -45.10 -8.50
CA ARG A 453 29.93 -46.09 -7.92
C ARG A 453 29.38 -46.48 -6.55
N GLU A 454 29.40 -47.79 -6.34
CA GLU A 454 28.75 -48.62 -5.33
C GLU A 454 29.19 -48.37 -3.87
N ALA A 455 28.23 -48.54 -2.94
CA ALA A 455 28.18 -49.57 -1.87
C ALA A 455 27.27 -49.02 -0.73
N GLY A 456 26.11 -49.59 -0.42
CA GLY A 456 25.95 -50.88 0.27
C GLY A 456 24.69 -50.86 1.16
N ALA A 457 23.70 -51.67 0.76
CA ALA A 457 22.57 -52.31 1.49
C ALA A 457 21.99 -51.74 2.81
N GLY A 458 20.66 -51.58 2.82
CA GLY A 458 19.83 -51.60 4.04
C GLY A 458 18.38 -51.15 3.81
N ALA A 459 17.46 -52.11 3.66
CA ALA A 459 16.05 -51.92 3.30
C ALA A 459 15.15 -51.36 4.43
N GLY A 460 14.10 -50.62 4.05
CA GLY A 460 12.99 -50.25 4.94
C GLY A 460 12.05 -49.21 4.34
N ALA A 461 11.02 -49.66 3.62
CA ALA A 461 9.98 -48.81 3.02
C ALA A 461 9.07 -48.17 4.08
N ARG A 462 8.82 -46.86 3.99
CA ARG A 462 7.57 -46.17 4.41
C ARG A 462 7.33 -44.91 3.58
N GLU A 463 6.07 -44.76 3.18
CA GLU A 463 5.49 -43.64 2.44
C GLU A 463 5.74 -42.29 3.12
N GLY A 464 6.01 -41.25 2.32
CA GLY A 464 6.20 -39.88 2.80
C GLY A 464 5.79 -38.87 1.73
N ALA A 465 4.70 -38.15 2.02
CA ALA A 465 4.18 -37.04 1.23
C ALA A 465 5.22 -35.90 1.11
N ILE A 466 5.36 -35.36 -0.10
CA ILE A 466 6.29 -34.27 -0.39
C ILE A 466 5.63 -32.95 0.04
N HIS A 467 5.92 -32.52 1.27
CA HIS A 467 5.74 -31.13 1.69
C HIS A 467 6.95 -30.31 1.24
N GLY A 468 6.65 -29.13 0.68
CA GLY A 468 7.64 -28.17 0.19
C GLY A 468 8.72 -27.89 1.24
N THR A 469 9.96 -28.14 0.84
CA THR A 469 11.15 -27.91 1.65
C THR A 469 11.37 -26.42 1.87
N SER A 470 11.20 -26.02 3.13
CA SER A 470 11.88 -24.89 3.74
C SER A 470 13.40 -25.06 3.60
N ALA A 471 14.08 -24.06 3.04
CA ALA A 471 15.54 -23.98 3.13
C ALA A 471 15.92 -23.75 4.61
N GLY A 472 16.60 -24.73 5.19
CA GLY A 472 17.08 -24.71 6.57
C GLY A 472 18.32 -23.84 6.73
N GLY A 473 18.22 -22.86 7.62
CA GLY A 473 19.35 -22.37 8.40
C GLY A 473 19.62 -23.33 9.56
N GLY A 474 20.89 -23.69 9.75
CA GLY A 474 21.34 -24.66 10.74
C GLY A 474 20.93 -24.31 12.17
N ALA A 475 20.72 -25.37 12.95
CA ALA A 475 20.31 -25.32 14.34
C ALA A 475 21.30 -24.56 15.23
N ALA A 476 20.85 -23.42 15.76
CA ALA A 476 21.31 -22.83 17.01
C ALA A 476 20.07 -22.41 17.81
N GLY A 477 19.89 -23.01 19.00
CA GLY A 477 19.03 -22.61 20.13
C GLY A 477 17.69 -21.91 19.87
N GLY A 478 16.59 -22.56 20.30
CA GLY A 478 15.23 -22.01 20.29
C GLY A 478 15.04 -20.71 21.09
N ALA A 479 15.33 -19.57 20.45
CA ALA A 479 14.76 -18.28 20.82
C ALA A 479 13.56 -18.02 19.90
N GLY A 480 12.36 -17.87 20.47
CA GLY A 480 11.20 -17.40 19.72
C GLY A 480 11.50 -16.07 19.02
N ARG A 481 10.79 -15.78 17.93
CA ARG A 481 10.94 -14.51 17.19
C ARG A 481 10.85 -13.33 18.16
N PRO A 482 11.79 -12.37 18.10
CA PRO A 482 11.82 -11.27 19.06
C PRO A 482 10.48 -10.51 19.00
N PRO A 483 9.77 -10.36 20.13
CA PRO A 483 8.49 -9.68 20.15
C PRO A 483 8.66 -8.16 20.25
N LEU A 484 7.59 -7.42 20.04
CA LEU A 484 7.43 -6.05 20.51
C LEU A 484 6.84 -6.07 21.94
N LEU A 485 7.48 -5.41 22.91
CA LEU A 485 6.92 -5.27 24.26
C LEU A 485 6.02 -4.04 24.34
N ILE A 486 4.85 -4.19 24.93
CA ILE A 486 3.90 -3.11 25.16
C ILE A 486 3.74 -2.96 26.67
N ALA A 487 4.20 -1.86 27.24
CA ALA A 487 3.94 -1.53 28.64
C ALA A 487 2.55 -0.90 28.78
N GLY A 488 1.78 -1.30 29.80
CA GLY A 488 0.50 -0.65 30.14
C GLY A 488 -0.74 -1.51 29.87
N ALA A 489 -0.70 -2.80 30.22
CA ALA A 489 -1.80 -3.76 30.00
C ALA A 489 -3.20 -3.30 30.45
N SER A 490 -3.29 -2.53 31.53
CA SER A 490 -4.56 -2.02 32.05
C SER A 490 -5.09 -0.78 31.30
N GLY A 491 -4.28 -0.14 30.45
CA GLY A 491 -4.64 1.06 29.69
C GLY A 491 -5.36 0.76 28.37
N ALA A 492 -6.20 1.71 27.92
CA ALA A 492 -6.90 1.60 26.63
C ALA A 492 -5.92 1.54 25.45
N LEU A 493 -4.88 2.40 25.46
CA LEU A 493 -3.89 2.45 24.40
C LEU A 493 -3.03 1.17 24.32
N GLY A 494 -2.62 0.60 25.46
CA GLY A 494 -1.86 -0.66 25.49
C GLY A 494 -2.64 -1.83 24.89
N ARG A 495 -3.94 -1.95 25.22
CA ARG A 495 -4.82 -2.95 24.60
C ARG A 495 -5.04 -2.70 23.11
N ALA A 496 -5.15 -1.44 22.69
CA ALA A 496 -5.27 -1.07 21.29
C ALA A 496 -4.02 -1.49 20.48
N PHE A 497 -2.83 -1.25 21.01
CA PHE A 497 -1.57 -1.73 20.41
C PHE A 497 -1.54 -3.26 20.31
N ALA A 498 -1.87 -3.98 21.38
CA ALA A 498 -1.87 -5.45 21.37
C ALA A 498 -2.85 -5.99 20.31
N ARG A 499 -4.05 -5.42 20.23
CA ARG A 499 -5.05 -5.79 19.23
C ARG A 499 -4.54 -5.58 17.80
N LEU A 500 -4.04 -4.38 17.49
CA LEU A 500 -3.57 -4.07 16.14
C LEU A 500 -2.28 -4.83 15.78
N CYS A 501 -1.42 -5.13 16.76
CA CYS A 501 -0.29 -6.04 16.53
C CYS A 501 -0.78 -7.45 16.16
N ALA A 502 -1.82 -7.97 16.82
CA ALA A 502 -2.42 -9.26 16.46
C ALA A 502 -3.01 -9.24 15.03
N GLU A 503 -3.80 -8.22 14.70
CA GLU A 503 -4.40 -8.05 13.36
C GLU A 503 -3.31 -7.96 12.27
N ARG A 504 -2.22 -7.22 12.55
CA ARG A 504 -1.06 -7.06 11.66
C ARG A 504 -0.07 -8.24 11.66
N GLY A 505 -0.30 -9.26 12.48
CA GLY A 505 0.61 -10.42 12.57
C GLY A 505 1.99 -10.08 13.14
N LEU A 506 2.08 -9.05 13.98
CA LEU A 506 3.29 -8.63 14.68
C LEU A 506 3.39 -9.37 16.03
N PRO A 507 4.41 -10.21 16.25
CA PRO A 507 4.64 -10.86 17.54
C PRO A 507 4.81 -9.82 18.64
N HIS A 508 4.03 -9.93 19.71
CA HIS A 508 4.03 -8.95 20.79
C HIS A 508 3.76 -9.56 22.17
N ARG A 509 4.11 -8.82 23.22
CA ARG A 509 3.75 -9.11 24.61
C ARG A 509 3.25 -7.85 25.29
N LEU A 510 2.03 -7.91 25.82
CA LEU A 510 1.43 -6.83 26.60
C LEU A 510 1.70 -7.07 28.08
N LEU A 511 2.45 -6.16 28.71
CA LEU A 511 2.93 -6.31 30.09
C LEU A 511 2.19 -5.38 31.05
N GLY A 512 1.79 -5.95 32.19
CA GLY A 512 1.31 -5.20 33.35
C GLY A 512 2.46 -4.66 34.21
N ARG A 513 2.13 -3.79 35.18
CA ARG A 513 3.11 -3.23 36.13
C ARG A 513 3.86 -4.31 36.92
N GLY A 514 3.20 -5.42 37.26
CA GLY A 514 3.83 -6.51 38.01
C GLY A 514 4.90 -7.25 37.21
N GLU A 515 4.82 -7.24 35.89
CA GLU A 515 5.79 -7.87 34.99
C GLU A 515 6.91 -6.89 34.60
N MET A 516 6.56 -5.62 34.38
CA MET A 516 7.50 -4.55 34.08
C MET A 516 7.04 -3.22 34.68
N ASP A 517 7.56 -2.86 35.84
CA ASP A 517 7.41 -1.50 36.36
C ASP A 517 8.39 -0.58 35.63
N ILE A 518 7.85 0.28 34.78
CA ILE A 518 8.64 1.15 33.90
C ILE A 518 9.56 2.10 34.66
N ALA A 519 9.28 2.39 35.95
CA ALA A 519 10.08 3.28 36.77
C ALA A 519 11.10 2.55 37.68
N ASP A 520 11.15 1.21 37.64
CA ASP A 520 12.19 0.41 38.29
C ASP A 520 13.20 -0.09 37.25
N PRO A 521 14.45 0.43 37.22
CA PRO A 521 15.48 -0.02 36.30
C PRO A 521 15.73 -1.52 36.33
N ALA A 522 15.70 -2.16 37.50
CA ALA A 522 15.93 -3.59 37.62
C ALA A 522 14.76 -4.41 37.06
N SER A 523 13.52 -3.93 37.22
CA SER A 523 12.35 -4.55 36.60
C SER A 523 12.38 -4.47 35.07
N VAL A 524 12.73 -3.31 34.52
CA VAL A 524 12.86 -3.13 33.06
C VAL A 524 13.95 -4.04 32.52
N GLU A 525 15.11 -4.08 33.18
CA GLU A 525 16.23 -4.92 32.79
C GLU A 525 15.84 -6.40 32.69
N ARG A 526 15.18 -6.93 33.72
CA ARG A 526 14.70 -8.32 33.74
C ARG A 526 13.73 -8.61 32.59
N ALA A 527 12.77 -7.70 32.34
CA ALA A 527 11.78 -7.88 31.28
C ALA A 527 12.42 -7.88 29.88
N LEU A 528 13.35 -6.95 29.62
CA LEU A 528 14.08 -6.89 28.34
C LEU A 528 14.99 -8.10 28.13
N ALA A 529 15.69 -8.54 29.18
CA ALA A 529 16.55 -9.73 29.11
C ALA A 529 15.73 -11.02 28.87
N HIS A 530 14.57 -11.14 29.52
CA HIS A 530 13.71 -12.32 29.40
C HIS A 530 13.05 -12.43 28.01
N HIS A 531 12.57 -11.31 27.46
CA HIS A 531 11.80 -11.34 26.21
C HIS A 531 12.63 -11.05 24.96
N ALA A 532 13.83 -10.46 25.08
CA ALA A 532 14.70 -10.05 23.98
C ALA A 532 13.95 -9.32 22.84
N PRO A 533 13.22 -8.21 23.13
CA PRO A 533 12.40 -7.57 22.13
C PRO A 533 13.19 -6.72 21.14
N TRP A 534 12.64 -6.52 19.95
CA TRP A 534 13.21 -5.57 18.98
C TRP A 534 12.74 -4.12 19.23
N ALA A 535 11.60 -3.96 19.89
CA ALA A 535 11.07 -2.65 20.29
C ALA A 535 10.23 -2.70 21.57
N VAL A 536 10.14 -1.54 22.23
CA VAL A 536 9.25 -1.27 23.36
C VAL A 536 8.29 -0.13 23.00
N ILE A 537 6.99 -0.35 23.21
CA ILE A 537 5.96 0.67 23.18
C ILE A 537 5.54 0.99 24.62
N ASN A 538 5.86 2.19 25.08
CA ASN A 538 5.46 2.67 26.39
C ASN A 538 4.08 3.34 26.34
N THR A 539 3.02 2.59 26.62
CA THR A 539 1.67 3.14 26.81
C THR A 539 1.30 3.31 28.30
N ALA A 540 2.23 2.97 29.20
CA ALA A 540 2.04 3.14 30.62
C ALA A 540 2.25 4.61 31.03
N GLY A 541 1.54 5.03 32.08
CA GLY A 541 1.62 6.40 32.58
C GLY A 541 0.40 6.78 33.43
N TYR A 542 0.48 7.96 34.02
CA TYR A 542 -0.58 8.57 34.81
C TYR A 542 -1.47 9.41 33.88
N THR A 543 -2.72 9.01 33.62
CA THR A 543 -3.60 9.65 32.61
C THR A 543 -4.69 10.57 33.17
N ARG A 544 -4.92 10.55 34.48
CA ARG A 544 -5.98 11.34 35.13
C ARG A 544 -5.49 12.77 35.39
N VAL A 545 -5.73 13.67 34.44
CA VAL A 545 -5.16 15.02 34.42
C VAL A 545 -5.46 15.82 35.69
N ASP A 546 -6.71 15.81 36.18
CA ASP A 546 -7.10 16.52 37.39
C ASP A 546 -6.52 15.89 38.67
N ASP A 547 -6.45 14.55 38.75
CA ASP A 547 -5.87 13.85 39.89
C ASP A 547 -4.35 14.12 40.02
N ALA A 548 -3.68 14.45 38.92
CA ALA A 548 -2.25 14.74 38.90
C ALA A 548 -1.88 16.01 39.71
N GLU A 549 -2.79 16.97 39.86
CA GLU A 549 -2.56 18.13 40.74
C GLU A 549 -2.54 17.74 42.23
N ARG A 550 -3.25 16.65 42.58
CA ARG A 550 -3.32 16.13 43.95
C ARG A 550 -2.22 15.11 44.24
N ASP A 551 -1.71 14.44 43.20
CA ASP A 551 -0.64 13.42 43.30
C ASP A 551 0.51 13.67 42.28
N PRO A 552 1.20 14.83 42.36
CA PRO A 552 2.21 15.21 41.38
C PRO A 552 3.44 14.30 41.41
N ARG A 553 3.81 13.75 42.58
CA ARG A 553 4.97 12.87 42.72
C ARG A 553 4.77 11.54 41.99
N ARG A 554 3.60 10.92 42.13
CA ARG A 554 3.27 9.71 41.36
C ARG A 554 3.15 10.03 39.88
N CYS A 555 2.54 11.16 39.52
CA CYS A 555 2.48 11.60 38.13
C CYS A 555 3.89 11.71 37.52
N GLU A 556 4.84 12.35 38.21
CA GLU A 556 6.22 12.49 37.74
C GLU A 556 6.97 11.15 37.67
N ARG A 557 6.78 10.26 38.67
CA ARG A 557 7.34 8.90 38.64
C ARG A 557 6.92 8.15 37.37
N GLU A 558 5.61 8.11 37.10
CA GLU A 558 5.06 7.32 35.99
C GLU A 558 5.31 7.99 34.63
N ASN A 559 5.14 9.30 34.53
CA ASN A 559 5.17 10.00 33.26
C ASN A 559 6.55 10.53 32.87
N ALA A 560 7.48 10.76 33.80
CA ALA A 560 8.81 11.32 33.50
C ALA A 560 9.96 10.36 33.85
N VAL A 561 9.95 9.76 35.05
CA VAL A 561 11.01 8.82 35.46
C VAL A 561 10.91 7.52 34.66
N GLY A 562 9.71 6.93 34.57
CA GLY A 562 9.48 5.67 33.85
C GLY A 562 9.98 5.68 32.40
N PRO A 563 9.54 6.64 31.56
CA PRO A 563 10.03 6.72 30.18
C PRO A 563 11.55 6.92 30.07
N ALA A 564 12.16 7.68 30.99
CA ALA A 564 13.61 7.88 31.00
C ALA A 564 14.37 6.58 31.35
N VAL A 565 13.86 5.78 32.29
CA VAL A 565 14.41 4.45 32.61
C VAL A 565 14.30 3.52 31.41
N LEU A 566 13.14 3.47 30.75
CA LEU A 566 12.96 2.70 29.52
C LEU A 566 13.93 3.14 28.42
N ALA A 567 14.11 4.45 28.22
CA ALA A 567 15.04 5.00 27.23
C ALA A 567 16.49 4.57 27.50
N ALA A 568 16.93 4.62 28.76
CA ALA A 568 18.27 4.20 29.16
C ALA A 568 18.49 2.71 28.91
N ALA A 569 17.53 1.87 29.28
CA ALA A 569 17.61 0.42 29.08
C ALA A 569 17.55 0.03 27.58
N CYS A 570 16.70 0.71 26.80
CA CYS A 570 16.60 0.52 25.35
C CYS A 570 17.91 0.90 24.65
N ARG A 571 18.52 2.04 25.03
CA ARG A 571 19.84 2.44 24.51
C ARG A 571 20.90 1.37 24.75
N ALA A 572 20.94 0.81 25.96
CA ALA A 572 21.95 -0.18 26.35
C ALA A 572 21.90 -1.48 25.52
N ARG A 573 20.76 -1.84 24.91
CA ARG A 573 20.64 -3.06 24.07
C ARG A 573 20.25 -2.81 22.62
N GLY A 574 20.28 -1.55 22.17
CA GLY A 574 19.90 -1.20 20.79
C GLY A 574 18.43 -1.48 20.47
N VAL A 575 17.55 -1.47 21.49
CA VAL A 575 16.10 -1.68 21.33
C VAL A 575 15.44 -0.36 20.97
N ARG A 576 14.48 -0.39 20.04
CA ARG A 576 13.71 0.82 19.68
C ARG A 576 12.69 1.16 20.77
N LEU A 577 12.44 2.45 20.99
CA LEU A 577 11.45 2.92 21.96
C LEU A 577 10.43 3.83 21.29
N VAL A 578 9.15 3.57 21.50
CA VAL A 578 8.05 4.51 21.26
C VAL A 578 7.44 4.90 22.60
N THR A 579 7.27 6.19 22.85
CA THR A 579 6.62 6.70 24.07
C THR A 579 5.67 7.84 23.76
N PHE A 580 4.65 8.04 24.60
CA PHE A 580 3.58 9.00 24.35
C PHE A 580 3.63 10.21 25.27
N SER A 581 3.52 11.38 24.65
CA SER A 581 3.30 12.69 25.26
C SER A 581 1.88 13.19 24.98
N SER A 582 1.60 14.47 25.25
CA SER A 582 0.27 15.07 25.18
C SER A 582 0.34 16.48 24.61
N ASP A 583 -0.73 16.91 23.96
CA ASP A 583 -1.06 18.31 23.70
C ASP A 583 -1.02 19.24 24.94
N LEU A 584 -1.26 18.71 26.14
CA LEU A 584 -1.18 19.45 27.40
C LEU A 584 0.25 19.87 27.81
N VAL A 585 1.26 19.60 26.96
CA VAL A 585 2.60 20.21 27.11
C VAL A 585 2.64 21.69 26.71
N PHE A 586 1.58 22.21 26.08
CA PHE A 586 1.48 23.60 25.63
C PHE A 586 0.65 24.48 26.58
N ASP A 587 0.89 25.80 26.53
CA ASP A 587 0.20 26.81 27.35
C ASP A 587 -1.11 27.31 26.71
N GLY A 588 -1.25 27.13 25.40
CA GLY A 588 -2.40 27.62 24.63
C GLY A 588 -2.35 29.11 24.29
N ALA A 589 -1.17 29.71 24.29
CA ALA A 589 -0.99 31.10 23.86
C ALA A 589 -1.15 31.29 22.34
N GLN A 590 -0.90 30.25 21.53
CA GLN A 590 -1.05 30.30 20.08
C GLN A 590 -2.51 30.24 19.62
N ARG A 591 -2.76 30.73 18.41
CA ARG A 591 -4.06 30.68 17.72
C ARG A 591 -4.06 29.76 16.49
N THR A 592 -2.92 29.15 16.21
CA THR A 592 -2.68 28.18 15.13
C THR A 592 -2.22 26.86 15.74
N PRO A 593 -2.44 25.71 15.08
CA PRO A 593 -2.03 24.42 15.61
C PRO A 593 -0.55 24.37 15.94
N TYR A 594 -0.20 23.85 17.13
CA TYR A 594 1.18 23.66 17.55
C TYR A 594 1.86 22.57 16.72
N VAL A 595 3.09 22.83 16.32
CA VAL A 595 3.95 21.90 15.58
C VAL A 595 5.09 21.38 16.46
N GLU A 596 5.82 20.37 16.00
CA GLU A 596 6.84 19.66 16.81
C GLU A 596 7.91 20.59 17.38
N THR A 597 8.25 21.67 16.65
CA THR A 597 9.28 22.64 17.01
C THR A 597 8.83 23.69 18.02
N ASP A 598 7.54 23.78 18.35
CA ASP A 598 7.05 24.74 19.33
C ASP A 598 7.50 24.37 20.75
N PRO A 599 7.84 25.37 21.59
CA PRO A 599 8.33 25.12 22.94
C PRO A 599 7.23 24.59 23.85
N ALA A 600 7.53 23.50 24.57
CA ALA A 600 6.66 22.99 25.62
C ALA A 600 6.62 23.95 26.83
N ARG A 601 5.44 24.45 27.17
CA ARG A 601 5.15 25.37 28.29
C ARG A 601 3.89 24.93 29.04
N PRO A 602 3.92 23.78 29.73
CA PRO A 602 2.72 23.20 30.32
C PRO A 602 2.18 23.98 31.52
N LEU A 603 0.84 24.04 31.62
CA LEU A 603 0.15 24.69 32.75
C LEU A 603 -0.03 23.76 33.96
N SER A 604 -0.31 22.47 33.72
CA SER A 604 -0.67 21.49 34.75
C SER A 604 0.50 20.60 35.18
N ALA A 605 0.37 19.94 36.34
CA ALA A 605 1.32 18.93 36.82
C ALA A 605 1.47 17.77 35.82
N TYR A 606 0.36 17.32 35.23
CA TYR A 606 0.37 16.33 34.16
C TYR A 606 1.18 16.80 32.96
N GLY A 607 0.91 18.01 32.45
CA GLY A 607 1.66 18.59 31.33
C GLY A 607 3.17 18.72 31.62
N ARG A 608 3.53 19.19 32.83
CA ARG A 608 4.93 19.31 33.29
C ARG A 608 5.64 17.95 33.30
N SER A 609 4.96 16.91 33.74
CA SER A 609 5.51 15.54 33.75
C SER A 609 5.81 15.05 32.32
N LYS A 610 4.89 15.27 31.36
CA LYS A 610 5.06 14.88 29.96
C LYS A 610 6.17 15.66 29.27
N ALA A 611 6.22 16.98 29.43
CA ALA A 611 7.30 17.80 28.88
C ALA A 611 8.67 17.41 29.45
N THR A 612 8.73 17.00 30.72
CA THR A 612 9.98 16.49 31.33
C THR A 612 10.37 15.14 30.75
N ALA A 613 9.41 14.27 30.46
CA ALA A 613 9.64 13.01 29.77
C ALA A 613 10.23 13.22 28.38
N GLU A 614 9.65 14.13 27.58
CA GLU A 614 10.14 14.46 26.24
C GLU A 614 11.63 14.84 26.25
N ARG A 615 12.02 15.73 27.16
CA ARG A 615 13.42 16.16 27.32
C ARG A 615 14.32 14.98 27.71
N ARG A 616 13.99 14.27 28.79
CA ARG A 616 14.83 13.18 29.32
C ARG A 616 14.97 12.02 28.32
N VAL A 617 13.88 11.62 27.67
CA VAL A 617 13.92 10.53 26.68
C VAL A 617 14.76 10.92 25.47
N THR A 618 14.56 12.13 24.93
CA THR A 618 15.30 12.57 23.74
C THR A 618 16.80 12.77 24.04
N GLU A 619 17.15 13.23 25.23
CA GLU A 619 18.54 13.35 25.69
C GLU A 619 19.21 11.97 25.86
N VAL A 620 18.50 11.01 26.46
CA VAL A 620 19.04 9.67 26.73
C VAL A 620 19.09 8.83 25.46
N LEU A 621 18.03 8.80 24.65
CA LEU A 621 17.90 7.98 23.45
C LEU A 621 17.37 8.82 22.29
N PRO A 622 18.25 9.52 21.54
CA PRO A 622 17.85 10.36 20.40
C PRO A 622 17.11 9.61 19.29
N SER A 623 17.26 8.28 19.20
CA SER A 623 16.55 7.42 18.26
C SER A 623 15.15 7.00 18.72
N ALA A 624 14.70 7.41 19.91
CA ALA A 624 13.35 7.14 20.40
C ALA A 624 12.32 7.93 19.60
N LEU A 625 11.15 7.32 19.37
CA LEU A 625 9.98 7.98 18.80
C LEU A 625 9.09 8.49 19.94
N VAL A 626 8.90 9.81 20.01
CA VAL A 626 8.06 10.46 21.02
C VAL A 626 6.80 11.01 20.34
N VAL A 627 5.66 10.39 20.60
CA VAL A 627 4.40 10.78 19.96
C VAL A 627 3.62 11.73 20.86
N ARG A 628 3.52 13.00 20.49
CA ARG A 628 2.51 13.91 21.03
C ARG A 628 1.18 13.63 20.33
N THR A 629 0.16 13.46 21.14
CA THR A 629 -1.20 13.18 20.69
C THR A 629 -2.17 13.89 21.62
N ALA A 630 -3.44 13.93 21.25
CA ALA A 630 -4.48 14.60 22.02
C ALA A 630 -5.61 13.61 22.38
N ALA A 631 -6.76 14.15 22.77
CA ALA A 631 -7.92 13.43 23.26
C ALA A 631 -8.30 12.18 22.43
N PHE A 632 -8.17 11.00 23.04
CA PHE A 632 -8.50 9.74 22.39
C PHE A 632 -10.00 9.50 22.27
N PHE A 633 -10.42 8.95 21.13
CA PHE A 633 -11.66 8.23 20.97
C PHE A 633 -11.42 6.96 20.15
N GLY A 634 -12.31 5.98 20.26
CA GLY A 634 -12.16 4.72 19.53
C GLY A 634 -13.12 3.62 19.97
N PRO A 635 -13.25 2.55 19.16
CA PRO A 635 -14.23 1.49 19.36
C PRO A 635 -13.94 0.57 20.56
N TRP A 636 -12.75 0.64 21.17
CA TRP A 636 -12.29 -0.32 22.19
C TRP A 636 -12.23 0.26 23.61
N ASP A 637 -12.63 1.51 23.79
CA ASP A 637 -12.79 2.13 25.10
C ASP A 637 -14.11 2.87 25.17
N GLU A 638 -15.08 2.25 25.83
CA GLU A 638 -16.41 2.84 26.00
C GLU A 638 -16.41 4.08 26.88
N ARG A 639 -15.34 4.37 27.64
CA ARG A 639 -15.29 5.52 28.57
C ARG A 639 -14.81 6.81 27.92
N ASN A 640 -14.57 6.81 26.61
CA ASN A 640 -14.15 8.01 25.89
C ASN A 640 -15.25 9.10 25.87
N PHE A 641 -14.84 10.35 25.66
CA PHE A 641 -15.73 11.52 25.68
C PHE A 641 -16.89 11.40 24.68
N VAL A 642 -16.61 10.98 23.45
CA VAL A 642 -17.64 10.86 22.39
C VAL A 642 -18.70 9.83 22.82
N ALA A 643 -18.28 8.68 23.35
CA ALA A 643 -19.19 7.67 23.86
C ALA A 643 -20.03 8.17 25.05
N ALA A 644 -19.42 8.93 25.97
CA ALA A 644 -20.12 9.52 27.10
C ALA A 644 -21.18 10.54 26.67
N ALA A 645 -20.83 11.42 25.73
CA ALA A 645 -21.74 12.42 25.18
C ALA A 645 -22.93 11.77 24.47
N LEU A 646 -22.67 10.83 23.55
CA LEU A 646 -23.72 10.16 22.80
C LEU A 646 -24.66 9.35 23.69
N ARG A 647 -24.17 8.62 24.70
CA ARG A 647 -25.04 7.94 25.66
C ARG A 647 -25.91 8.91 26.44
N ALA A 648 -25.32 9.98 26.99
CA ALA A 648 -26.09 10.96 27.75
C ALA A 648 -27.21 11.60 26.92
N LEU A 649 -26.89 12.02 25.68
CA LEU A 649 -27.86 12.62 24.77
C LEU A 649 -28.95 11.63 24.35
N ARG A 650 -28.57 10.38 24.03
CA ARG A 650 -29.51 9.31 23.69
C ARG A 650 -30.46 8.97 24.84
N ASP A 651 -29.97 9.00 26.07
CA ASP A 651 -30.77 8.80 27.28
C ASP A 651 -31.61 10.03 27.67
N GLY A 652 -31.58 11.12 26.88
CA GLY A 652 -32.27 12.36 27.21
C GLY A 652 -31.71 13.08 28.45
N ARG A 653 -30.45 12.82 28.82
CA ARG A 653 -29.75 13.47 29.93
C ARG A 653 -28.95 14.67 29.42
N PRO A 654 -28.87 15.78 30.17
CA PRO A 654 -28.01 16.91 29.80
C PRO A 654 -26.55 16.49 29.81
N PHE A 655 -25.78 16.95 28.82
CA PHE A 655 -24.34 16.74 28.73
C PHE A 655 -23.64 18.09 28.56
N SER A 656 -22.82 18.49 29.53
CA SER A 656 -22.08 19.76 29.48
C SER A 656 -20.73 19.56 28.81
N ALA A 657 -20.40 20.39 27.83
CA ALA A 657 -19.14 20.34 27.10
C ALA A 657 -18.53 21.73 26.93
N ALA A 658 -17.20 21.82 27.07
CA ALA A 658 -16.48 23.08 26.95
C ALA A 658 -16.56 23.63 25.52
N GLU A 659 -16.89 24.91 25.38
CA GLU A 659 -16.92 25.63 24.10
C GLU A 659 -15.68 26.53 23.88
N ASP A 660 -14.80 26.63 24.88
CA ASP A 660 -13.62 27.49 24.90
C ASP A 660 -12.29 26.72 25.01
N LEU A 661 -12.34 25.38 24.99
CA LEU A 661 -11.17 24.49 24.93
C LEU A 661 -11.10 23.80 23.58
N ILE A 662 -10.11 24.19 22.77
CA ILE A 662 -9.89 23.70 21.41
C ILE A 662 -8.79 22.64 21.42
N VAL A 663 -9.10 21.47 20.86
CA VAL A 663 -8.24 20.28 20.79
C VAL A 663 -8.28 19.68 19.38
N THR A 664 -7.40 18.71 19.11
CA THR A 664 -7.41 17.87 17.89
C THR A 664 -7.70 16.42 18.26
N PRO A 665 -8.95 15.95 18.22
CA PRO A 665 -9.30 14.60 18.64
C PRO A 665 -8.51 13.54 17.87
N THR A 666 -8.21 12.43 18.53
CA THR A 666 -7.36 11.39 17.97
C THR A 666 -8.05 10.03 18.02
N TYR A 667 -8.26 9.44 16.85
CA TYR A 667 -8.84 8.14 16.67
C TYR A 667 -7.78 7.08 16.94
N THR A 668 -8.03 6.28 17.98
CA THR A 668 -7.06 5.34 18.53
C THR A 668 -6.54 4.33 17.49
N PRO A 669 -7.38 3.74 16.62
CA PRO A 669 -6.88 2.84 15.57
C PRO A 669 -5.91 3.51 14.59
N ASP A 670 -6.15 4.76 14.19
CA ASP A 670 -5.25 5.47 13.26
C ASP A 670 -3.93 5.82 13.93
N LEU A 671 -3.98 6.28 15.18
CA LEU A 671 -2.79 6.61 15.99
C LEU A 671 -1.86 5.41 16.11
N VAL A 672 -2.42 4.24 16.47
CA VAL A 672 -1.63 3.02 16.67
C VAL A 672 -1.03 2.55 15.35
N ASN A 673 -1.80 2.55 14.26
CA ASN A 673 -1.27 2.15 12.95
C ASN A 673 -0.14 3.07 12.47
N ALA A 674 -0.33 4.38 12.55
CA ALA A 674 0.69 5.36 12.19
C ALA A 674 1.94 5.25 13.07
N ALA A 675 1.78 5.05 14.38
CA ALA A 675 2.92 4.87 15.28
C ALA A 675 3.73 3.59 14.99
N LEU A 676 3.05 2.49 14.65
CA LEU A 676 3.69 1.25 14.23
C LEU A 676 4.43 1.41 12.89
N ASP A 677 3.83 2.10 11.91
CA ASP A 677 4.48 2.36 10.62
C ASP A 677 5.71 3.26 10.78
N LEU A 678 5.63 4.32 11.58
CA LEU A 678 6.78 5.17 11.90
C LEU A 678 7.89 4.40 12.62
N LEU A 679 7.53 3.50 13.55
CA LEU A 679 8.49 2.63 14.22
C LEU A 679 9.22 1.71 13.23
N ILE A 680 8.49 1.09 12.28
CA ILE A 680 9.05 0.22 11.24
C ILE A 680 9.89 1.01 10.24
N ASP A 681 9.47 2.24 9.89
CA ASP A 681 10.25 3.17 9.07
C ASP A 681 11.55 3.63 9.75
N GLY A 682 11.72 3.34 11.05
CA GLY A 682 12.91 3.72 11.82
C GLY A 682 12.90 5.19 12.25
N GLU A 683 11.74 5.84 12.26
CA GLU A 683 11.59 7.24 12.66
C GLU A 683 11.89 7.46 14.15
N SER A 684 12.35 8.67 14.45
CA SER A 684 12.73 9.10 15.80
C SER A 684 12.39 10.57 16.04
N GLY A 685 12.61 11.03 17.27
CA GLY A 685 12.27 12.38 17.72
C GLY A 685 10.78 12.57 17.98
N ILE A 686 10.39 13.82 18.17
CA ILE A 686 9.00 14.18 18.45
C ILE A 686 8.19 14.15 17.15
N TRP A 687 6.99 13.56 17.21
CA TRP A 687 5.98 13.54 16.17
C TRP A 687 4.63 13.93 16.75
N HIS A 688 3.85 14.73 16.03
CA HIS A 688 2.44 14.98 16.36
C HIS A 688 1.56 14.03 15.55
N LEU A 689 0.76 13.19 16.22
CA LEU A 689 -0.20 12.29 15.58
C LEU A 689 -1.61 12.54 16.13
N THR A 690 -2.42 13.25 15.34
CA THR A 690 -3.84 13.52 15.62
C THR A 690 -4.64 13.53 14.33
N ASN A 691 -5.96 13.26 14.38
CA ASN A 691 -6.79 13.52 13.20
C ASN A 691 -6.80 15.02 12.89
N ARG A 692 -7.02 15.33 11.61
CA ARG A 692 -7.12 16.73 11.14
C ARG A 692 -8.37 17.37 11.74
N ASP A 693 -8.30 18.66 12.05
CA ASP A 693 -9.35 19.56 12.58
C ASP A 693 -9.17 19.94 14.06
N ALA A 694 -9.04 21.25 14.29
CA ALA A 694 -9.12 21.84 15.61
C ALA A 694 -10.59 22.12 15.94
N VAL A 695 -11.12 21.48 16.99
CA VAL A 695 -12.52 21.60 17.41
C VAL A 695 -12.63 21.81 18.91
N THR A 696 -13.70 22.46 19.34
CA THR A 696 -14.08 22.49 20.75
C THR A 696 -14.68 21.14 21.17
N TRP A 697 -14.67 20.84 22.48
CA TRP A 697 -15.35 19.65 22.99
C TRP A 697 -16.86 19.65 22.70
N ALA A 698 -17.49 20.83 22.78
CA ALA A 698 -18.89 21.02 22.41
C ALA A 698 -19.14 20.74 20.92
N GLU A 699 -18.26 21.17 20.02
CA GLU A 699 -18.35 20.86 18.60
C GLU A 699 -18.14 19.38 18.31
N LEU A 700 -17.18 18.73 18.98
CA LEU A 700 -16.97 17.29 18.85
C LEU A 700 -18.24 16.51 19.21
N ALA A 701 -18.85 16.81 20.37
CA ALA A 701 -20.11 16.19 20.79
C ALA A 701 -21.25 16.44 19.78
N ALA A 702 -21.39 17.68 19.30
CA ALA A 702 -22.42 18.04 18.33
C ALA A 702 -22.25 17.33 16.99
N ARG A 703 -21.02 17.28 16.45
CA ARG A 703 -20.69 16.59 15.19
C ARG A 703 -20.98 15.10 15.30
N SER A 704 -20.58 14.46 16.40
CA SER A 704 -20.86 13.05 16.62
C SER A 704 -22.36 12.76 16.73
N ALA A 705 -23.12 13.59 17.47
CA ALA A 705 -24.56 13.42 17.61
C ALA A 705 -25.29 13.56 16.26
N ALA A 706 -24.88 14.53 15.43
CA ALA A 706 -25.44 14.74 14.10
C ALA A 706 -25.23 13.53 13.18
N GLN A 707 -24.03 12.93 13.18
CA GLN A 707 -23.71 11.79 12.31
C GLN A 707 -24.58 10.55 12.60
N VAL A 708 -24.92 10.27 13.86
CA VAL A 708 -25.80 9.15 14.26
C VAL A 708 -27.25 9.57 14.54
N ARG A 709 -27.64 10.79 14.13
CA ARG A 709 -29.01 11.33 14.26
C ARG A 709 -29.56 11.29 15.70
N VAL A 710 -28.71 11.52 16.70
CA VAL A 710 -29.12 11.68 18.11
C VAL A 710 -29.48 13.15 18.39
N ASP A 711 -30.58 13.39 19.10
CA ASP A 711 -31.02 14.75 19.45
C ASP A 711 -30.00 15.46 20.37
N ALA A 712 -29.43 16.56 19.87
CA ALA A 712 -28.43 17.35 20.57
C ALA A 712 -29.02 18.52 21.39
N ARG A 713 -30.35 18.67 21.52
CA ARG A 713 -30.98 19.76 22.30
C ARG A 713 -30.53 19.81 23.76
N ARG A 714 -30.09 18.68 24.31
CA ARG A 714 -29.59 18.56 25.69
C ARG A 714 -28.08 18.69 25.82
N LEU A 715 -27.38 19.03 24.73
CA LEU A 715 -25.97 19.40 24.77
C LEU A 715 -25.85 20.84 25.31
N VAL A 716 -25.32 20.97 26.52
CA VAL A 716 -25.08 22.26 27.17
C VAL A 716 -23.68 22.72 26.80
N ARG A 717 -23.61 23.74 25.94
CA ARG A 717 -22.35 24.45 25.65
C ARG A 717 -22.05 25.41 26.80
N CYS A 718 -20.83 25.35 27.33
CA CYS A 718 -20.45 26.18 28.48
C CYS A 718 -18.96 26.52 28.46
N PRO A 719 -18.55 27.62 29.12
CA PRO A 719 -17.13 27.89 29.35
C PRO A 719 -16.54 26.83 30.28
N SER A 720 -15.27 26.49 30.05
CA SER A 720 -14.52 25.51 30.85
C SER A 720 -14.47 25.82 32.34
N SER A 721 -14.61 27.09 32.74
CA SER A 721 -14.70 27.52 34.14
C SER A 721 -15.98 27.04 34.85
N ALA A 722 -17.02 26.64 34.11
CA ALA A 722 -18.24 26.05 34.66
C ALA A 722 -18.15 24.53 34.84
N LEU A 723 -17.08 23.90 34.35
CA LEU A 723 -16.82 22.47 34.47
C LEU A 723 -15.95 22.19 35.71
N PRO A 724 -16.06 21.00 36.34
CA PRO A 724 -15.36 20.67 37.59
C PRO A 724 -13.87 20.32 37.38
N PHE A 725 -13.19 21.01 36.48
CA PHE A 725 -11.77 20.83 36.21
C PHE A 725 -10.91 21.41 37.35
N VAL A 726 -9.96 20.63 37.84
CA VAL A 726 -8.99 21.05 38.88
C VAL A 726 -7.70 21.53 38.22
N ALA A 727 -7.23 20.79 37.22
CA ALA A 727 -6.02 21.12 36.49
C ALA A 727 -6.28 22.25 35.48
N PRO A 728 -5.40 23.27 35.42
CA PRO A 728 -5.48 24.29 34.39
C PRO A 728 -5.27 23.66 33.01
N ARG A 729 -6.17 23.96 32.07
CA ARG A 729 -6.13 23.46 30.70
C ARG A 729 -5.86 24.62 29.73
N PRO A 730 -5.00 24.43 28.72
CA PRO A 730 -4.80 25.43 27.68
C PRO A 730 -6.10 25.63 26.91
N ARG A 731 -6.48 26.88 26.63
CA ARG A 731 -7.66 27.19 25.80
C ARG A 731 -7.52 26.68 24.37
N TYR A 732 -6.28 26.59 23.89
CA TYR A 732 -5.95 26.11 22.55
C TYR A 732 -4.80 25.11 22.64
N SER A 733 -5.00 23.87 22.20
CA SER A 733 -3.97 22.82 22.24
C SER A 733 -3.98 21.94 20.98
N ALA A 734 -4.64 22.41 19.94
CA ALA A 734 -4.66 21.73 18.65
C ALA A 734 -3.24 21.48 18.12
N LEU A 735 -3.01 20.27 17.62
CA LEU A 735 -1.74 19.84 17.05
C LEU A 735 -1.79 19.86 15.52
N GLY A 736 -0.76 20.44 14.91
CA GLY A 736 -0.39 20.22 13.51
C GLY A 736 0.94 19.48 13.43
N SER A 737 1.34 19.04 12.25
CA SER A 737 2.65 18.40 12.06
C SER A 737 3.39 18.99 10.86
N ARG A 738 4.67 19.31 11.05
CA ARG A 738 5.59 19.63 9.93
C ARG A 738 6.28 18.40 9.37
N ARG A 739 6.20 17.27 10.09
CA ARG A 739 6.82 15.99 9.69
C ARG A 739 5.90 15.16 8.81
N GLY A 740 4.58 15.29 8.97
CA GLY A 740 3.59 14.76 8.05
C GLY A 740 2.22 14.61 8.67
N ILE A 741 1.18 14.80 7.85
CA ILE A 741 -0.21 14.63 8.27
C ILE A 741 -0.63 13.19 7.94
N LEU A 742 -0.38 12.28 8.88
CA LEU A 742 -0.52 10.84 8.64
C LEU A 742 -1.92 10.29 8.93
N LEU A 743 -2.64 10.92 9.86
CA LEU A 743 -3.97 10.50 10.26
C LEU A 743 -5.03 11.16 9.34
N PRO A 744 -6.11 10.43 8.99
CA PRO A 744 -7.24 10.97 8.23
C PRO A 744 -7.91 12.19 8.87
N ALA A 745 -8.78 12.85 8.10
CA ALA A 745 -9.65 13.90 8.65
C ALA A 745 -10.53 13.36 9.79
N LEU A 746 -10.87 14.23 10.75
CA LEU A 746 -11.72 13.86 11.88
C LEU A 746 -13.09 13.37 11.42
N GLU A 747 -13.65 13.94 10.35
CA GLU A 747 -14.92 13.48 9.78
C GLU A 747 -14.89 12.01 9.35
N ASP A 748 -13.84 11.59 8.66
CA ASP A 748 -13.63 10.18 8.26
C ASP A 748 -13.49 9.27 9.48
N ALA A 749 -12.69 9.68 10.46
CA ALA A 749 -12.47 8.90 11.67
C ALA A 749 -13.74 8.77 12.53
N LEU A 750 -14.55 9.83 12.62
CA LEU A 750 -15.86 9.77 13.28
C LEU A 750 -16.82 8.86 12.52
N ALA A 751 -16.88 8.93 11.19
CA ALA A 751 -17.73 8.04 10.40
C ALA A 751 -17.36 6.56 10.62
N ARG A 752 -16.07 6.21 10.61
CA ARG A 752 -15.59 4.85 10.90
C ARG A 752 -15.89 4.40 12.33
N TYR A 753 -15.74 5.29 13.31
CA TYR A 753 -16.06 4.99 14.71
C TYR A 753 -17.57 4.77 14.92
N LEU A 754 -18.40 5.61 14.31
CA LEU A 754 -19.86 5.65 14.54
C LEU A 754 -20.63 4.61 13.71
N ALA A 755 -20.06 4.07 12.62
CA ALA A 755 -20.64 2.93 11.92
C ALA A 755 -20.90 1.72 12.87
N GLY A 756 -20.06 1.55 13.90
CA GLY A 756 -20.28 0.53 14.94
C GLY A 756 -21.43 0.83 15.90
N TRP A 757 -21.77 2.11 16.10
CA TRP A 757 -22.85 2.55 17.00
C TRP A 757 -24.24 2.29 16.43
N GLU A 758 -24.41 2.42 15.12
CA GLU A 758 -25.67 2.12 14.44
C GLU A 758 -25.96 0.61 14.46
N GLY A 759 -24.93 -0.24 14.31
CA GLY A 759 -25.06 -1.69 14.42
C GLY A 759 -25.47 -2.18 15.80
N ASP A 760 -25.01 -1.53 16.87
CA ASP A 760 -25.43 -1.83 18.25
C ASP A 760 -26.82 -1.26 18.59
N ALA A 761 -27.24 -0.18 17.93
CA ALA A 761 -28.60 0.35 18.02
C ALA A 761 -29.62 -0.62 17.40
N ALA A 762 -29.35 -1.12 16.19
CA ALA A 762 -30.21 -2.07 15.49
C ALA A 762 -30.36 -3.42 16.21
N ARG A 763 -29.36 -3.81 17.04
CA ARG A 763 -29.42 -5.02 17.87
C ARG A 763 -30.18 -4.84 19.20
N ARG A 764 -30.55 -3.60 19.57
CA ARG A 764 -31.20 -3.28 20.84
C ARG A 764 -32.65 -2.78 20.70
N GLU A 765 -33.18 -2.73 19.48
CA GLU A 765 -34.62 -2.57 19.28
C GLU A 765 -35.31 -3.91 19.59
N PRO A 766 -36.25 -3.98 20.55
CA PRO A 766 -37.10 -5.15 20.68
C PRO A 766 -38.02 -5.22 19.46
N ALA A 767 -38.18 -6.44 18.93
CA ALA A 767 -39.09 -6.77 17.83
C ALA A 767 -40.55 -6.37 18.11
#